data_AF-A0A7X4YSX5-F1
#
_entry.id   AF-A0A7X4YSX5-F1
#
_cell.length_a   1.000
_cell.length_b   1.000
_cell.length_c   1.000
_cell.angle_alpha   90.00
_cell.angle_beta   90.00
_cell.angle_gamma   90.00
#
_symmetry.space_group_name_H-M   'P 1'
#
loop_
_entity.id
_entity.type
_entity.pdbx_description
1 polymer ?
#
loop_
_entity_poly.entity_id
_entity_poly.type
_entity_poly.pdbx_seq_one_letter_code
_entity_poly.pdbx_strand_id
1 'polypeptide(L)'
;MKIATTKQVSGFIAACMLASLITPTAEAMKTKSTGISASSVTSGLPASNAANGNIFDFFSSTGHGGTVSANEWLQLDLGQKQYGISRVRLYPREGGYAFPVDFSIQYSDSSSGPWTTAPGSSRTAFANPGFKQVVVDFSSAVDARYIRLNATKLGTDNFGNAYLQIAEMTTEQATTAGDQRVTPSSVSPSTEQATMEATKTINNSAADFWTSAVHAGSAATESLQLNYTKKYGFSKLVLTPRSSGEAFPVDFKLQYSADGSSFTDIPGQSYTNYPAPGATPQTFSFAPLKAKALRVVATKLGKDSFNNYYFQLAEAAAYSGTPFSTDAGGDFDQNWNNMWQQFGAVDDGTDAVYKFGNEPTYFEWMARKLMWSTEASYKSDLKQKVRDHAQSSDGFLWSWADNPRWPSGNSLHIANNPLYILSAWRIAVWDDPGFLDAVDSNSNYAGGDISNGKTVWQKVQDAMAFLKSASMNGSNGLIVINNGESEGTTSGTTGHPTNYWDNLRFGYKDPYVNLYFYAACKAMSELYAMKGNATEAANYATLAATVKTNFNAAFWDSTKKRYVSTIDINNTTRDFGLVFLNTEALAYGLADSTTKANDIFSWLDGTRTISGDTSTGSDIYYYTVAPRSNTLAIESTGSPYWWQDPGGIAVTASGGWDQHLENGGFIFYTEFYDILARAQYKGIDNAYARMKTVASEYAIDELRRDPNNGYGAAWRIGVTGEFPESGLVPAAFLYTVAGIDASKDGLTIAPNIPTGMTTATVNPLSYRGREYAIQVWDDRVEITTPNSGTPTVTYLVGNLAASTTYTIDKLNIAAGTTSTRTATTDANGKLTVTEALTNATKITVRR
;
A
#
# COMPACT_ATOMS: atom_id res chain seq x y z
N MET A 1 -8.12 61.67 -13.87
CA MET A 1 -7.69 62.69 -12.90
C MET A 1 -6.36 62.24 -12.31
N LYS A 2 -5.31 63.07 -12.44
CA LYS A 2 -3.94 62.82 -11.98
C LYS A 2 -3.82 63.04 -10.46
N ILE A 3 -2.88 62.32 -9.83
CA ILE A 3 -1.86 62.65 -8.80
C ILE A 3 -1.43 61.27 -8.25
N ALA A 4 -0.28 60.63 -8.56
CA ALA A 4 1.14 60.96 -8.56
C ALA A 4 1.83 61.00 -7.17
N THR A 5 2.77 60.05 -6.99
CA THR A 5 4.01 60.04 -6.16
C THR A 5 3.85 59.88 -4.63
N THR A 6 4.62 59.06 -3.88
CA THR A 6 6.09 58.79 -3.95
C THR A 6 6.49 57.49 -3.19
N LYS A 7 7.57 56.84 -3.64
CA LYS A 7 8.32 55.72 -3.01
C LYS A 7 9.16 56.16 -1.79
N GLN A 8 9.30 55.32 -0.76
CA GLN A 8 10.57 54.73 -0.23
C GLN A 8 10.29 53.90 1.05
N VAL A 9 10.43 52.56 1.00
CA VAL A 9 11.53 51.74 1.58
C VAL A 9 11.73 51.89 3.10
N SER A 10 11.19 50.96 3.89
CA SER A 10 11.89 50.27 4.99
C SER A 10 11.04 49.08 5.43
N GLY A 11 11.67 47.92 5.66
CA GLY A 11 11.00 46.65 5.87
C GLY A 11 10.12 46.61 7.11
N PHE A 12 8.98 45.92 6.98
CA PHE A 12 8.22 45.42 8.11
C PHE A 12 7.82 43.97 7.84
N ILE A 13 8.50 43.10 8.58
CA ILE A 13 8.17 41.73 8.87
C ILE A 13 6.74 41.71 9.41
N ALA A 14 5.85 40.97 8.75
CA ALA A 14 4.49 40.72 9.21
C ALA A 14 4.54 39.81 10.45
N ALA A 15 4.49 40.42 11.62
CA ALA A 15 4.18 39.76 12.88
C ALA A 15 2.64 39.60 12.98
N CYS A 16 2.12 38.53 12.38
CA CYS A 16 0.79 38.02 12.74
C CYS A 16 0.93 37.11 13.96
N MET A 17 0.26 37.52 15.04
CA MET A 17 -0.11 36.78 16.25
C MET A 17 0.36 35.32 16.34
N LEU A 18 1.53 35.11 16.96
CA LEU A 18 1.85 33.87 17.65
C LEU A 18 1.16 33.88 19.02
N ALA A 19 0.14 33.06 19.19
CA ALA A 19 -0.22 32.49 20.49
C ALA A 19 -0.97 31.18 20.28
N SER A 20 -0.26 30.09 20.58
CA SER A 20 -0.79 28.77 20.97
C SER A 20 -1.26 27.81 19.87
N LEU A 21 -0.38 27.54 18.90
CA LEU A 21 -0.30 26.22 18.27
C LEU A 21 0.73 25.40 19.07
N ILE A 22 0.27 24.67 20.08
CA ILE A 22 0.99 23.49 20.56
C ILE A 22 0.50 22.34 19.70
N THR A 23 1.24 22.07 18.63
CA THR A 23 1.16 20.83 17.84
C THR A 23 1.42 19.64 18.78
N PRO A 24 0.55 18.61 18.85
CA PRO A 24 0.93 17.37 19.49
C PRO A 24 1.90 16.63 18.57
N THR A 25 3.18 16.65 18.95
CA THR A 25 4.25 15.82 18.40
C THR A 25 4.15 14.38 18.92
N ALA A 26 4.31 13.38 18.05
CA ALA A 26 4.70 12.00 18.37
C ALA A 26 3.82 11.16 19.35
N GLU A 27 2.50 11.38 19.42
CA GLU A 27 1.60 10.61 20.32
C GLU A 27 0.78 9.48 19.66
N ALA A 28 0.70 9.38 18.32
CA ALA A 28 -0.41 8.65 17.66
C ALA A 28 -0.36 7.10 17.65
N MET A 29 0.69 6.45 18.19
CA MET A 29 0.74 4.98 18.34
C MET A 29 1.05 4.48 19.75
N LYS A 30 1.28 5.42 20.69
CA LYS A 30 1.32 5.08 22.10
C LYS A 30 -0.13 5.00 22.54
N THR A 31 -0.58 3.88 23.09
CA THR A 31 -1.87 3.90 23.79
C THR A 31 -1.73 4.86 24.96
N LYS A 32 -2.43 5.99 24.90
CA LYS A 32 -2.34 7.04 25.92
C LYS A 32 -2.80 6.47 27.25
N SER A 33 -1.88 6.38 28.22
CA SER A 33 -2.24 5.98 29.57
C SER A 33 -3.11 7.06 30.22
N THR A 34 -4.09 6.64 31.01
CA THR A 34 -4.97 7.54 31.78
C THR A 34 -4.61 7.58 33.26
N GLY A 35 -3.72 6.68 33.70
CA GLY A 35 -3.18 6.62 35.05
C GLY A 35 -1.95 5.74 35.13
N ILE A 36 -1.14 5.96 36.17
CA ILE A 36 0.04 5.15 36.47
C ILE A 36 0.18 4.96 37.98
N SER A 37 0.57 3.77 38.40
CA SER A 37 0.79 3.41 39.80
C SER A 37 2.04 2.53 39.94
N ALA A 38 2.57 2.43 41.15
CA ALA A 38 3.74 1.62 41.46
C ALA A 38 3.58 0.92 42.81
N SER A 39 4.38 -0.13 43.04
CA SER A 39 4.47 -0.83 44.33
C SER A 39 4.87 0.09 45.47
N SER A 40 5.78 1.02 45.19
CA SER A 40 6.30 1.99 46.14
C SER A 40 6.83 3.21 45.38
N VAL A 41 6.96 4.36 46.05
CA VAL A 41 7.47 5.61 45.45
C VAL A 41 8.44 6.29 46.41
N THR A 42 9.56 6.79 45.89
CA THR A 42 10.43 7.73 46.61
C THR A 42 9.87 9.15 46.51
N SER A 43 9.90 9.91 47.62
CA SER A 43 9.45 11.30 47.64
C SER A 43 10.18 12.14 46.58
N GLY A 44 9.43 12.88 45.76
CA GLY A 44 9.97 13.68 44.65
C GLY A 44 10.19 12.92 43.34
N LEU A 45 10.00 11.59 43.30
CA LEU A 45 10.15 10.75 42.10
C LEU A 45 8.90 9.87 41.88
N PRO A 46 7.72 10.49 41.70
CA PRO A 46 6.43 9.78 41.63
C PRO A 46 6.33 8.90 40.38
N ALA A 47 5.39 7.94 40.40
CA ALA A 47 5.09 7.08 39.26
C ALA A 47 4.74 7.88 37.99
N SER A 48 4.07 9.03 38.13
CA SER A 48 3.68 9.92 37.03
C SER A 48 4.84 10.39 36.14
N ASN A 49 6.08 10.41 36.67
CA ASN A 49 7.25 10.76 35.87
C ASN A 49 7.47 9.76 34.73
N ALA A 50 7.12 8.48 34.91
CA ALA A 50 7.30 7.47 33.88
C ALA A 50 6.21 7.44 32.79
N ALA A 51 5.34 8.44 32.70
CA ALA A 51 4.29 8.52 31.67
C ALA A 51 3.95 9.96 31.26
N ASN A 52 4.84 10.92 31.52
CA ASN A 52 4.63 12.34 31.22
C ASN A 52 5.27 12.76 29.89
N GLY A 53 5.98 11.85 29.20
CA GLY A 53 6.70 12.12 27.96
C GLY A 53 8.06 12.82 28.13
N ASN A 54 8.47 13.15 29.36
CA ASN A 54 9.76 13.76 29.68
C ASN A 54 10.79 12.71 30.08
N ILE A 55 11.57 12.23 29.11
CA ILE A 55 12.61 11.20 29.34
C ILE A 55 13.80 11.67 30.20
N PHE A 56 13.82 12.93 30.65
CA PHE A 56 14.89 13.49 31.50
C PHE A 56 14.52 13.51 33.00
N ASP A 57 13.26 13.22 33.35
CA ASP A 57 12.89 12.86 34.72
C ASP A 57 12.62 11.34 34.82
N PHE A 58 12.34 10.85 36.04
CA PHE A 58 12.12 9.41 36.25
C PHE A 58 11.29 9.10 37.49
N PHE A 59 10.60 7.96 37.45
CA PHE A 59 10.02 7.29 38.60
C PHE A 59 11.09 6.53 39.37
N SER A 60 10.98 6.49 40.70
CA SER A 60 11.76 5.57 41.54
C SER A 60 10.91 4.89 42.59
N SER A 61 11.09 3.57 42.73
CA SER A 61 10.64 2.82 43.91
C SER A 61 11.32 3.31 45.19
N THR A 62 10.90 2.81 46.35
CA THR A 62 11.66 2.90 47.60
C THR A 62 12.97 2.10 47.48
N GLY A 63 14.02 2.54 48.18
CA GLY A 63 15.33 1.90 48.13
C GLY A 63 15.44 0.67 49.03
N HIS A 64 16.18 -0.33 48.54
CA HIS A 64 16.40 -1.62 49.22
C HIS A 64 17.83 -1.80 49.74
N GLY A 65 18.61 -0.72 49.83
CA GLY A 65 20.05 -0.80 50.12
C GLY A 65 20.75 -1.69 49.11
N GLY A 66 21.70 -2.53 49.53
CA GLY A 66 22.38 -3.48 48.63
C GLY A 66 21.54 -4.70 48.21
N THR A 67 20.29 -4.83 48.65
CA THR A 67 19.46 -6.03 48.40
C THR A 67 18.81 -5.95 47.03
N VAL A 68 19.38 -6.66 46.05
CA VAL A 68 18.86 -6.69 44.68
C VAL A 68 17.69 -7.66 44.49
N SER A 69 17.51 -8.64 45.37
CA SER A 69 16.41 -9.61 45.30
C SER A 69 15.16 -9.06 45.99
N ALA A 70 14.48 -8.13 45.33
CA ALA A 70 13.25 -7.49 45.79
C ALA A 70 12.24 -7.36 44.64
N ASN A 71 10.95 -7.38 44.98
CA ASN A 71 9.87 -7.24 44.02
C ASN A 71 9.38 -5.80 43.98
N GLU A 72 9.55 -5.14 42.84
CA GLU A 72 8.98 -3.81 42.57
C GLU A 72 8.28 -3.83 41.21
N TRP A 73 7.25 -3.01 41.07
CA TRP A 73 6.48 -2.91 39.84
C TRP A 73 6.02 -1.50 39.53
N LEU A 74 5.84 -1.23 38.24
CA LEU A 74 5.29 0.00 37.67
C LEU A 74 4.17 -0.37 36.68
N GLN A 75 2.98 0.21 36.85
CA GLN A 75 1.75 -0.18 36.19
C GLN A 75 1.08 0.99 35.47
N LEU A 76 0.78 0.81 34.19
CA LEU A 76 -0.06 1.69 33.39
C LEU A 76 -1.53 1.26 33.46
N ASP A 77 -2.43 2.24 33.60
CA ASP A 77 -3.86 2.11 33.29
C ASP A 77 -4.13 2.75 31.92
N LEU A 78 -4.57 1.94 30.95
CA LEU A 78 -4.89 2.40 29.60
C LEU A 78 -6.29 3.03 29.49
N GLY A 79 -6.99 3.20 30.62
CA GLY A 79 -8.33 3.80 30.75
C GLY A 79 -9.47 2.87 30.36
N GLN A 80 -9.22 2.02 29.38
CA GLN A 80 -10.12 0.99 28.87
C GLN A 80 -9.31 -0.21 28.39
N LYS A 81 -9.97 -1.35 28.19
CA LYS A 81 -9.31 -2.53 27.62
C LYS A 81 -8.85 -2.22 26.20
N GLN A 82 -7.56 -2.39 25.96
CA GLN A 82 -6.93 -2.23 24.65
C GLN A 82 -6.70 -3.61 24.04
N TYR A 83 -6.89 -3.73 22.73
CA TYR A 83 -6.75 -4.99 22.01
C TYR A 83 -5.42 -5.06 21.29
N GLY A 84 -4.84 -6.25 21.24
CA GLY A 84 -3.65 -6.51 20.46
C GLY A 84 -2.40 -5.80 20.96
N ILE A 85 -2.24 -5.50 22.26
CA ILE A 85 -0.98 -4.94 22.78
C ILE A 85 0.15 -5.93 22.48
N SER A 86 1.16 -5.53 21.73
CA SER A 86 2.24 -6.43 21.32
C SER A 86 3.61 -6.02 21.84
N ARG A 87 3.69 -4.86 22.49
CA ARG A 87 4.96 -4.31 22.95
C ARG A 87 4.81 -3.36 24.13
N VAL A 88 5.86 -3.35 24.95
CA VAL A 88 6.18 -2.26 25.87
C VAL A 88 7.53 -1.63 25.51
N ARG A 89 7.62 -0.31 25.60
CA ARG A 89 8.89 0.43 25.57
C ARG A 89 9.19 1.02 26.94
N LEU A 90 10.42 0.85 27.36
CA LEU A 90 10.96 1.35 28.62
C LEU A 90 12.13 2.27 28.31
N TYR A 91 12.07 3.54 28.71
CA TYR A 91 13.25 4.40 28.77
C TYR A 91 13.86 4.27 30.16
N PRO A 92 15.13 3.84 30.25
CA PRO A 92 15.88 3.91 31.48
C PRO A 92 16.16 5.37 31.86
N ARG A 93 16.40 5.62 33.15
CA ARG A 93 17.06 6.84 33.61
C ARG A 93 18.44 6.99 32.96
N GLU A 94 18.95 8.22 32.84
CA GLU A 94 20.33 8.49 32.43
C GLU A 94 21.35 7.57 33.14
N GLY A 95 22.25 6.96 32.36
CA GLY A 95 23.21 5.96 32.84
C GLY A 95 22.65 4.55 33.05
N GLY A 96 21.35 4.34 32.86
CA GLY A 96 20.64 3.07 33.07
C GLY A 96 20.69 2.55 34.50
N TYR A 97 20.98 3.45 35.44
CA TYR A 97 21.04 3.16 36.86
C TYR A 97 19.70 2.64 37.37
N ALA A 98 19.75 1.61 38.20
CA ALA A 98 18.59 0.94 38.77
C ALA A 98 17.53 0.45 37.76
N PHE A 99 17.93 0.21 36.51
CA PHE A 99 17.13 -0.55 35.55
C PHE A 99 17.08 -2.03 35.98
N PRO A 100 15.94 -2.72 35.91
CA PRO A 100 15.81 -4.06 36.47
C PRO A 100 16.66 -5.11 35.71
N VAL A 101 17.18 -6.08 36.46
CA VAL A 101 18.04 -7.17 35.94
C VAL A 101 17.21 -8.39 35.55
N ASP A 102 16.28 -8.80 36.42
CA ASP A 102 15.30 -9.85 36.12
C ASP A 102 13.91 -9.23 36.19
N PHE A 103 13.19 -9.26 35.07
CA PHE A 103 11.86 -8.65 34.97
C PHE A 103 10.99 -9.32 33.92
N SER A 104 9.71 -9.02 33.97
CA SER A 104 8.73 -9.41 32.95
C SER A 104 7.71 -8.31 32.75
N ILE A 105 7.05 -8.31 31.59
CA ILE A 105 5.85 -7.50 31.38
C ILE A 105 4.64 -8.37 31.71
N GLN A 106 3.72 -7.83 32.48
CA GLN A 106 2.49 -8.50 32.87
C GLN A 106 1.29 -7.68 32.44
N TYR A 107 0.15 -8.35 32.26
CA TYR A 107 -1.09 -7.72 31.85
C TYR A 107 -2.27 -8.20 32.69
N SER A 108 -3.31 -7.36 32.80
CA SER A 108 -4.56 -7.67 33.48
C SER A 108 -5.70 -6.78 33.00
N ASP A 109 -6.94 -7.23 33.18
CA ASP A 109 -8.13 -6.38 33.03
C ASP A 109 -8.51 -5.67 34.35
N SER A 110 -7.84 -6.01 35.46
CA SER A 110 -8.07 -5.46 36.79
C SER A 110 -6.80 -4.82 37.35
N SER A 111 -6.96 -3.67 38.02
CA SER A 111 -5.84 -2.94 38.63
C SER A 111 -5.16 -3.72 39.77
N SER A 112 -5.82 -4.73 40.33
CA SER A 112 -5.31 -5.57 41.42
C SER A 112 -4.93 -6.99 40.98
N GLY A 113 -5.02 -7.32 39.69
CA GLY A 113 -4.84 -8.67 39.16
C GLY A 113 -6.13 -9.50 39.11
N PRO A 114 -6.06 -10.78 38.69
CA PRO A 114 -4.85 -11.58 38.49
C PRO A 114 -3.95 -11.08 37.35
N TRP A 115 -2.64 -11.26 37.49
CA TRP A 115 -1.63 -10.83 36.53
C TRP A 115 -1.10 -12.02 35.73
N THR A 116 -1.07 -11.87 34.41
CA THR A 116 -0.48 -12.86 33.50
C THR A 116 0.76 -12.27 32.83
N THR A 117 1.85 -13.04 32.75
CA THR A 117 3.06 -12.61 32.03
C THR A 117 2.79 -12.58 30.53
N ALA A 118 3.07 -11.44 29.90
CA ALA A 118 2.96 -11.29 28.45
C ALA A 118 3.91 -12.28 27.75
N PRO A 119 3.45 -13.03 26.74
CA PRO A 119 4.26 -14.06 26.08
C PRO A 119 5.59 -13.50 25.56
N GLY A 120 6.71 -14.18 25.83
CA GLY A 120 8.05 -13.75 25.40
C GLY A 120 8.63 -12.51 26.11
N SER A 121 7.94 -11.95 27.11
CA SER A 121 8.35 -10.69 27.74
C SER A 121 9.37 -10.82 28.89
N SER A 122 9.63 -12.04 29.39
CA SER A 122 10.56 -12.26 30.49
C SER A 122 12.01 -11.98 30.07
N ARG A 123 12.78 -11.36 30.97
CA ARG A 123 14.21 -11.10 30.84
C ARG A 123 14.92 -11.55 32.12
N THR A 124 16.06 -12.20 31.95
CA THR A 124 16.91 -12.69 33.04
C THR A 124 18.34 -12.25 32.78
N ALA A 125 19.05 -11.82 33.82
CA ALA A 125 20.40 -11.29 33.74
C ALA A 125 20.54 -10.16 32.69
N PHE A 126 19.52 -9.30 32.59
CA PHE A 126 19.51 -8.19 31.65
C PHE A 126 20.62 -7.19 32.00
N ALA A 127 21.50 -6.93 31.04
CA ALA A 127 22.60 -5.99 31.22
C ALA A 127 22.09 -4.55 31.32
N ASN A 128 22.80 -3.69 32.05
CA ASN A 128 22.46 -2.27 32.13
C ASN A 128 22.40 -1.66 30.70
N PRO A 129 21.24 -1.13 30.28
CA PRO A 129 21.05 -0.60 28.92
C PRO A 129 21.71 0.79 28.70
N GLY A 130 22.25 1.42 29.74
CA GLY A 130 22.60 2.85 29.72
C GLY A 130 21.35 3.70 29.51
N PHE A 131 21.47 4.83 28.82
CA PHE A 131 20.32 5.70 28.48
C PHE A 131 19.61 5.28 27.17
N LYS A 132 19.71 4.01 26.78
CA LYS A 132 19.10 3.49 25.54
C LYS A 132 17.71 2.92 25.85
N GLN A 133 16.73 3.23 25.00
CA GLN A 133 15.41 2.64 25.10
C GLN A 133 15.48 1.11 25.04
N VAL A 134 14.78 0.45 25.96
CA VAL A 134 14.59 -0.99 26.00
C VAL A 134 13.21 -1.31 25.43
N VAL A 135 13.18 -2.13 24.37
CA VAL A 135 11.96 -2.57 23.72
C VAL A 135 11.68 -4.02 24.11
N VAL A 136 10.47 -4.29 24.57
CA VAL A 136 10.00 -5.63 24.95
C VAL A 136 8.84 -6.01 24.05
N ASP A 137 9.14 -6.75 22.98
CA ASP A 137 8.13 -7.36 22.12
C ASP A 137 7.54 -8.62 22.77
N PHE A 138 6.25 -8.84 22.53
CA PHE A 138 5.56 -10.06 22.92
C PHE A 138 5.59 -11.07 21.78
N SER A 139 5.70 -12.36 22.10
CA SER A 139 5.65 -13.43 21.09
C SER A 139 4.23 -13.61 20.50
N SER A 140 3.21 -13.11 21.20
CA SER A 140 1.85 -12.94 20.70
C SER A 140 1.23 -11.71 21.36
N ALA A 141 0.38 -10.99 20.64
CA ALA A 141 -0.32 -9.84 21.18
C ALA A 141 -1.26 -10.24 22.34
N VAL A 142 -1.52 -9.33 23.27
CA VAL A 142 -2.37 -9.53 24.45
C VAL A 142 -3.41 -8.42 24.55
N ASP A 143 -4.59 -8.76 25.05
CA ASP A 143 -5.66 -7.79 25.30
C ASP A 143 -5.69 -7.46 26.78
N ALA A 144 -5.59 -6.17 27.13
CA ALA A 144 -5.55 -5.76 28.53
C ALA A 144 -5.92 -4.30 28.72
N ARG A 145 -6.45 -3.97 29.90
CA ARG A 145 -6.53 -2.57 30.37
C ARG A 145 -5.28 -2.14 31.10
N TYR A 146 -4.64 -3.05 31.83
CA TYR A 146 -3.48 -2.75 32.66
C TYR A 146 -2.25 -3.49 32.14
N ILE A 147 -1.14 -2.77 32.03
CA ILE A 147 0.18 -3.32 31.68
C ILE A 147 1.16 -2.93 32.78
N ARG A 148 1.96 -3.89 33.24
CA ARG A 148 2.88 -3.69 34.37
C ARG A 148 4.26 -4.24 34.07
N LEU A 149 5.30 -3.45 34.30
CA LEU A 149 6.66 -3.92 34.46
C LEU A 149 6.80 -4.52 35.86
N ASN A 150 7.08 -5.82 35.95
CA ASN A 150 7.31 -6.52 37.21
C ASN A 150 8.77 -6.96 37.32
N ALA A 151 9.54 -6.33 38.21
CA ALA A 151 10.92 -6.66 38.49
C ALA A 151 11.01 -7.61 39.69
N THR A 152 11.78 -8.70 39.55
CA THR A 152 12.08 -9.65 40.63
C THR A 152 13.54 -9.58 41.08
N LYS A 153 14.38 -8.93 40.28
CA LYS A 153 15.75 -8.55 40.64
C LYS A 153 16.03 -7.14 40.16
N LEU A 154 16.27 -6.25 41.12
CA LEU A 154 16.50 -4.83 40.90
C LEU A 154 17.92 -4.54 40.40
N GLY A 155 18.07 -3.44 39.66
CA GLY A 155 19.38 -2.87 39.36
C GLY A 155 19.84 -1.96 40.49
N THR A 156 21.13 -1.66 40.52
CA THR A 156 21.70 -0.69 41.48
C THR A 156 21.90 0.67 40.84
N ASP A 157 21.80 1.72 41.66
CA ASP A 157 22.23 3.06 41.30
C ASP A 157 23.76 3.20 41.31
N ASN A 158 24.23 4.42 41.10
CA ASN A 158 25.66 4.77 41.10
C ASN A 158 26.33 4.71 42.50
N PHE A 159 25.57 4.42 43.55
CA PHE A 159 26.04 4.25 44.93
C PHE A 159 25.88 2.81 45.43
N GLY A 160 25.39 1.89 44.59
CA GLY A 160 25.18 0.49 44.94
C GLY A 160 23.85 0.18 45.62
N ASN A 161 22.92 1.15 45.69
CA ASN A 161 21.59 0.94 46.25
C ASN A 161 20.61 0.44 45.18
N ALA A 162 19.79 -0.55 45.53
CA ALA A 162 18.86 -1.20 44.62
C ALA A 162 17.48 -0.51 44.59
N TYR A 163 16.99 -0.24 43.37
CA TYR A 163 15.67 0.35 43.09
C TYR A 163 15.09 -0.22 41.78
N LEU A 164 13.82 0.07 41.52
CA LEU A 164 13.25 0.10 40.18
C LEU A 164 13.13 1.56 39.73
N GLN A 165 13.88 1.96 38.71
CA GLN A 165 13.84 3.30 38.13
C GLN A 165 13.57 3.28 36.63
N ILE A 166 12.58 4.06 36.18
CA ILE A 166 12.15 4.15 34.79
C ILE A 166 11.84 5.61 34.46
N ALA A 167 12.41 6.10 33.36
CA ALA A 167 12.18 7.46 32.86
C ALA A 167 10.86 7.57 32.11
N GLU A 168 10.50 6.57 31.30
CA GLU A 168 9.23 6.55 30.57
C GLU A 168 8.83 5.09 30.26
N MET A 169 7.55 4.76 30.36
CA MET A 169 6.97 3.48 29.99
C MET A 169 5.78 3.71 29.06
N THR A 170 5.78 3.07 27.89
CA THR A 170 4.69 3.17 26.90
C THR A 170 4.37 1.80 26.31
N THR A 171 3.15 1.65 25.80
CA THR A 171 2.64 0.43 25.17
C THR A 171 2.24 0.70 23.73
N GLU A 172 2.42 -0.31 22.88
CA GLU A 172 2.02 -0.29 21.47
C GLU A 172 1.14 -1.51 21.16
N GLN A 173 0.12 -1.30 20.35
CA GLN A 173 -0.68 -2.39 19.79
C GLN A 173 0.04 -2.95 18.56
N ALA A 174 0.04 -4.27 18.43
CA ALA A 174 0.06 -4.90 17.13
C ALA A 174 -1.18 -4.39 16.42
N THR A 175 -0.97 -3.60 15.37
CA THR A 175 -1.86 -3.73 14.24
C THR A 175 -1.88 -5.21 13.92
N THR A 176 -3.03 -5.87 14.12
CA THR A 176 -3.22 -7.18 13.52
C THR A 176 -3.19 -6.89 12.04
N ALA A 177 -2.00 -7.02 11.46
CA ALA A 177 -1.71 -6.71 10.08
C ALA A 177 -2.81 -7.36 9.23
N GLY A 178 -3.42 -6.62 8.31
CA GLY A 178 -4.27 -7.17 7.24
C GLY A 178 -5.76 -7.41 7.54
N ASP A 179 -6.25 -7.19 8.76
CA ASP A 179 -7.69 -7.23 9.03
C ASP A 179 -8.23 -5.81 9.20
N GLN A 180 -8.82 -5.26 8.13
CA GLN A 180 -9.50 -3.97 8.15
C GLN A 180 -10.93 -4.11 8.62
N ARG A 181 -11.34 -3.37 9.65
CA ARG A 181 -12.74 -3.40 10.10
C ARG A 181 -13.63 -2.85 8.99
N VAL A 182 -14.62 -3.62 8.57
CA VAL A 182 -15.61 -3.18 7.58
C VAL A 182 -16.85 -2.72 8.32
N THR A 183 -17.23 -1.46 8.11
CA THR A 183 -18.47 -0.90 8.67
C THR A 183 -19.69 -1.50 7.97
N PRO A 184 -20.61 -2.16 8.70
CA PRO A 184 -21.87 -2.64 8.13
C PRO A 184 -22.75 -1.47 7.68
N SER A 185 -23.45 -1.63 6.56
CA SER A 185 -24.43 -0.64 6.08
C SER A 185 -25.74 -0.67 6.87
N SER A 186 -26.04 -1.82 7.46
CA SER A 186 -27.14 -2.01 8.41
C SER A 186 -26.91 -3.28 9.20
N VAL A 187 -27.72 -3.49 10.24
CA VAL A 187 -27.77 -4.76 10.96
C VAL A 187 -29.22 -5.25 10.98
N SER A 188 -29.41 -6.56 11.01
CA SER A 188 -30.73 -7.17 11.08
C SER A 188 -30.74 -8.29 12.13
N PRO A 189 -31.41 -8.09 13.28
CA PRO A 189 -31.59 -9.15 14.24
C PRO A 189 -32.77 -10.05 13.85
N SER A 190 -32.86 -11.26 14.40
CA SER A 190 -34.07 -12.08 14.33
C SER A 190 -35.21 -11.48 15.14
N THR A 191 -34.90 -10.96 16.33
CA THR A 191 -35.81 -10.26 17.22
C THR A 191 -35.05 -9.17 17.98
N GLU A 192 -35.73 -8.13 18.46
CA GLU A 192 -35.11 -7.13 19.32
C GLU A 192 -36.09 -6.50 20.32
N GLN A 193 -35.56 -5.84 21.34
CA GLN A 193 -36.35 -5.01 22.26
C GLN A 193 -36.12 -3.52 21.99
N ALA A 194 -37.18 -2.71 22.10
CA ALA A 194 -37.21 -1.32 21.63
C ALA A 194 -36.13 -0.38 22.21
N THR A 195 -35.58 -0.66 23.40
CA THR A 195 -34.53 0.17 24.03
C THR A 195 -33.13 -0.41 23.88
N MET A 196 -33.00 -1.58 23.26
CA MET A 196 -31.78 -2.37 23.10
C MET A 196 -31.73 -2.90 21.66
N GLU A 197 -31.88 -1.97 20.72
CA GLU A 197 -31.91 -2.21 19.28
C GLU A 197 -30.55 -2.67 18.73
N ALA A 198 -30.59 -3.36 17.61
CA ALA A 198 -29.42 -4.02 17.05
C ALA A 198 -28.36 -3.05 16.53
N THR A 199 -28.73 -1.82 16.15
CA THR A 199 -27.78 -0.75 15.76
C THR A 199 -26.72 -0.44 16.82
N LYS A 200 -27.01 -0.76 18.09
CA LYS A 200 -26.04 -0.66 19.20
C LYS A 200 -24.84 -1.57 19.03
N THR A 201 -24.92 -2.64 18.23
CA THR A 201 -23.77 -3.54 18.03
C THR A 201 -22.72 -3.00 17.05
N ILE A 202 -22.96 -1.83 16.45
CA ILE A 202 -22.07 -1.23 15.44
C ILE A 202 -21.77 0.24 15.73
N ASN A 203 -22.11 0.74 16.91
CA ASN A 203 -21.97 2.15 17.27
C ASN A 203 -20.61 2.47 17.93
N ASN A 204 -19.73 1.47 18.06
CA ASN A 204 -18.42 1.55 18.71
C ASN A 204 -18.49 1.84 20.20
N SER A 205 -19.53 1.37 20.89
CA SER A 205 -19.72 1.55 22.32
C SER A 205 -19.91 0.20 23.01
N ALA A 206 -18.98 -0.14 23.89
CA ALA A 206 -19.12 -1.30 24.78
C ALA A 206 -20.01 -1.03 26.01
N ALA A 207 -20.57 0.19 26.14
CA ALA A 207 -21.37 0.62 27.28
C ALA A 207 -22.85 0.26 27.15
N ASP A 208 -23.32 0.04 25.92
CA ASP A 208 -24.66 -0.41 25.59
C ASP A 208 -24.63 -1.75 24.83
N PHE A 209 -25.80 -2.30 24.53
CA PHE A 209 -25.92 -3.62 23.91
C PHE A 209 -27.27 -3.81 23.22
N TRP A 210 -27.27 -4.74 22.27
CA TRP A 210 -28.46 -5.31 21.66
C TRP A 210 -28.97 -6.51 22.48
N THR A 211 -30.28 -6.70 22.51
CA THR A 211 -30.91 -7.93 23.01
C THR A 211 -31.97 -8.44 22.07
N SER A 212 -31.99 -9.76 21.90
CA SER A 212 -33.14 -10.50 21.36
C SER A 212 -34.35 -10.50 22.31
N ALA A 213 -35.47 -11.06 21.85
CA ALA A 213 -36.64 -11.36 22.65
C ALA A 213 -36.32 -12.35 23.78
N VAL A 214 -37.10 -12.29 24.87
CA VAL A 214 -36.95 -13.20 26.01
C VAL A 214 -37.49 -14.58 25.69
N HIS A 215 -36.78 -15.62 26.14
CA HIS A 215 -37.21 -17.00 26.00
C HIS A 215 -37.32 -17.72 27.35
N ALA A 216 -38.29 -18.64 27.44
CA ALA A 216 -38.52 -19.46 28.62
C ALA A 216 -37.49 -20.59 28.82
N GLY A 217 -36.73 -20.92 27.77
CA GLY A 217 -35.72 -21.97 27.79
C GLY A 217 -34.52 -21.62 26.91
N SER A 218 -33.40 -22.29 27.12
CA SER A 218 -32.16 -22.05 26.36
C SER A 218 -32.21 -22.56 24.92
N ALA A 219 -33.04 -23.57 24.63
CA ALA A 219 -33.18 -24.16 23.29
C ALA A 219 -34.07 -23.28 22.39
N ALA A 220 -33.56 -22.12 22.01
CA ALA A 220 -34.20 -21.17 21.11
C ALA A 220 -33.17 -20.62 20.11
N THR A 221 -33.64 -20.23 18.94
CA THR A 221 -32.81 -19.71 17.86
C THR A 221 -32.94 -18.19 17.77
N GLU A 222 -31.82 -17.50 17.89
CA GLU A 222 -31.72 -16.05 17.66
C GLU A 222 -30.49 -15.76 16.81
N SER A 223 -30.50 -14.64 16.08
CA SER A 223 -29.43 -14.26 15.19
C SER A 223 -29.24 -12.76 15.08
N LEU A 224 -28.00 -12.37 14.81
CA LEU A 224 -27.63 -10.99 14.48
C LEU A 224 -26.87 -11.00 13.15
N GLN A 225 -27.41 -10.31 12.15
CA GLN A 225 -26.85 -10.18 10.81
C GLN A 225 -26.23 -8.81 10.62
N LEU A 226 -25.01 -8.77 10.08
CA LEU A 226 -24.33 -7.58 9.59
C LEU A 226 -24.47 -7.54 8.07
N ASN A 227 -25.05 -6.46 7.54
CA ASN A 227 -25.29 -6.28 6.11
C ASN A 227 -24.28 -5.30 5.50
N TYR A 228 -23.93 -5.52 4.24
CA TYR A 228 -23.02 -4.69 3.48
C TYR A 228 -23.59 -4.38 2.09
N THR A 229 -23.28 -3.20 1.54
CA THR A 229 -23.78 -2.77 0.22
C THR A 229 -23.20 -3.59 -0.93
N LYS A 230 -22.00 -4.14 -0.75
CA LYS A 230 -21.25 -4.95 -1.72
C LYS A 230 -20.56 -6.13 -1.06
N LYS A 231 -19.93 -6.98 -1.87
CA LYS A 231 -19.18 -8.13 -1.35
C LYS A 231 -17.83 -7.66 -0.82
N TYR A 232 -17.46 -8.13 0.36
CA TYR A 232 -16.13 -7.98 0.93
C TYR A 232 -15.50 -9.35 1.15
N GLY A 233 -14.18 -9.44 1.04
CA GLY A 233 -13.40 -10.61 1.42
C GLY A 233 -13.17 -10.65 2.94
N PHE A 234 -14.11 -11.21 3.70
CA PHE A 234 -14.02 -11.33 5.15
C PHE A 234 -13.16 -12.51 5.58
N SER A 235 -12.31 -12.28 6.58
CA SER A 235 -11.42 -13.28 7.19
C SER A 235 -11.66 -13.43 8.69
N LYS A 236 -12.34 -12.45 9.30
CA LYS A 236 -12.51 -12.40 10.76
C LYS A 236 -13.82 -11.74 11.17
N LEU A 237 -14.41 -12.26 12.25
CA LEU A 237 -15.52 -11.67 12.98
C LEU A 237 -15.16 -11.57 14.46
N VAL A 238 -15.37 -10.41 15.07
CA VAL A 238 -15.18 -10.16 16.50
C VAL A 238 -16.53 -9.85 17.12
N LEU A 239 -16.89 -10.59 18.17
CA LEU A 239 -18.12 -10.39 18.93
C LEU A 239 -17.77 -9.91 20.34
N THR A 240 -18.19 -8.69 20.69
CA THR A 240 -18.00 -8.15 22.03
C THR A 240 -19.24 -8.46 22.88
N PRO A 241 -19.09 -9.25 23.95
CA PRO A 241 -20.16 -9.47 24.91
C PRO A 241 -20.49 -8.17 25.66
N ARG A 242 -21.72 -8.07 26.18
CA ARG A 242 -22.04 -7.02 27.16
C ARG A 242 -21.23 -7.20 28.45
N SER A 243 -21.28 -6.20 29.32
CA SER A 243 -20.69 -6.25 30.66
C SER A 243 -20.98 -7.60 31.36
N SER A 244 -19.96 -8.24 31.90
CA SER A 244 -20.02 -9.55 32.58
C SER A 244 -20.34 -10.77 31.69
N GLY A 245 -20.47 -10.62 30.37
CA GLY A 245 -20.68 -11.72 29.43
C GLY A 245 -22.07 -12.37 29.51
N GLU A 246 -23.01 -11.68 30.15
CA GLU A 246 -24.39 -12.13 30.31
C GLU A 246 -25.06 -12.35 28.95
N ALA A 247 -25.84 -13.43 28.86
CA ALA A 247 -26.60 -13.83 27.68
C ALA A 247 -25.80 -13.92 26.35
N PHE A 248 -24.48 -14.13 26.44
CA PHE A 248 -23.69 -14.59 25.30
C PHE A 248 -24.13 -16.01 24.90
N PRO A 249 -24.22 -16.35 23.60
CA PRO A 249 -24.78 -17.62 23.18
C PRO A 249 -23.90 -18.81 23.59
N VAL A 250 -24.55 -19.92 23.96
CA VAL A 250 -23.89 -21.15 24.43
C VAL A 250 -23.58 -22.08 23.24
N ASP A 251 -24.55 -22.29 22.36
CA ASP A 251 -24.33 -23.00 21.10
C ASP A 251 -24.66 -22.02 19.97
N PHE A 252 -23.73 -21.83 19.04
CA PHE A 252 -23.91 -20.92 17.92
C PHE A 252 -23.02 -21.28 16.74
N LYS A 253 -23.35 -20.71 15.59
CA LYS A 253 -22.54 -20.82 14.37
C LYS A 253 -22.45 -19.50 13.64
N LEU A 254 -21.38 -19.35 12.85
CA LEU A 254 -21.20 -18.22 11.96
C LEU A 254 -21.61 -18.60 10.54
N GLN A 255 -22.34 -17.71 9.89
CA GLN A 255 -22.81 -17.88 8.52
C GLN A 255 -22.43 -16.67 7.67
N TYR A 256 -22.34 -16.88 6.37
CA TYR A 256 -22.13 -15.81 5.39
C TYR A 256 -23.16 -15.90 4.27
N SER A 257 -23.36 -14.80 3.57
CA SER A 257 -24.24 -14.72 2.41
C SER A 257 -23.60 -13.88 1.32
N ALA A 258 -23.51 -14.43 0.10
CA ALA A 258 -22.94 -13.74 -1.06
C ALA A 258 -23.93 -12.76 -1.73
N ASP A 259 -25.23 -13.03 -1.60
CA ASP A 259 -26.34 -12.23 -2.16
C ASP A 259 -26.99 -11.30 -1.12
N GLY A 260 -26.73 -11.53 0.17
CA GLY A 260 -27.35 -10.83 1.30
C GLY A 260 -28.61 -11.53 1.84
N SER A 261 -29.04 -12.63 1.24
CA SER A 261 -30.29 -13.34 1.56
C SER A 261 -30.10 -14.84 1.82
N SER A 262 -29.30 -15.53 1.02
CA SER A 262 -29.05 -16.97 1.12
C SER A 262 -27.82 -17.21 1.99
N PHE A 263 -27.99 -17.92 3.11
CA PHE A 263 -26.93 -18.13 4.10
C PHE A 263 -26.34 -19.53 4.05
N THR A 264 -25.01 -19.59 4.13
CA THR A 264 -24.22 -20.81 4.23
C THR A 264 -23.38 -20.76 5.50
N ASP A 265 -23.20 -21.90 6.17
CA ASP A 265 -22.33 -22.02 7.34
C ASP A 265 -20.87 -21.76 6.94
N ILE A 266 -20.16 -20.93 7.72
CA ILE A 266 -18.73 -20.73 7.51
C ILE A 266 -18.00 -22.00 7.96
N PRO A 267 -17.19 -22.65 7.11
CA PRO A 267 -16.51 -23.90 7.45
C PRO A 267 -15.72 -23.81 8.76
N GLY A 268 -15.97 -24.74 9.68
CA GLY A 268 -15.29 -24.82 10.97
C GLY A 268 -15.76 -23.82 12.04
N GLN A 269 -16.73 -22.95 11.75
CA GLN A 269 -17.19 -21.90 12.67
C GLN A 269 -18.52 -22.28 13.36
N SER A 270 -18.57 -23.47 13.95
CA SER A 270 -19.70 -23.94 14.76
C SER A 270 -19.22 -24.30 16.17
N TYR A 271 -19.90 -23.76 17.17
CA TYR A 271 -19.49 -23.80 18.57
C TYR A 271 -20.59 -24.42 19.43
N THR A 272 -20.19 -25.28 20.36
CA THR A 272 -21.09 -25.94 21.31
C THR A 272 -20.53 -25.82 22.72
N ASN A 273 -21.41 -25.63 23.70
CA ASN A 273 -21.06 -25.41 25.10
C ASN A 273 -20.02 -24.31 25.29
N TYR A 274 -20.13 -23.23 24.51
CA TYR A 274 -19.23 -22.09 24.57
C TYR A 274 -19.36 -21.40 25.94
N PRO A 275 -18.26 -21.25 26.69
CA PRO A 275 -18.31 -20.66 28.02
C PRO A 275 -18.65 -19.17 27.94
N ALA A 276 -19.36 -18.65 28.95
CA ALA A 276 -19.63 -17.23 29.05
C ALA A 276 -18.30 -16.45 29.10
N PRO A 277 -18.01 -15.58 28.12
CA PRO A 277 -16.68 -14.98 27.94
C PRO A 277 -16.34 -13.81 28.89
N GLY A 278 -17.23 -13.48 29.83
CA GLY A 278 -17.16 -12.20 30.54
C GLY A 278 -17.29 -11.03 29.56
N ALA A 279 -16.69 -9.88 29.87
CA ALA A 279 -16.71 -8.70 29.00
C ALA A 279 -15.65 -8.73 27.87
N THR A 280 -14.97 -9.86 27.66
CA THR A 280 -13.87 -9.97 26.70
C THR A 280 -14.42 -10.24 25.29
N PRO A 281 -14.05 -9.46 24.26
CA PRO A 281 -14.38 -9.79 22.87
C PRO A 281 -13.86 -11.16 22.46
N GLN A 282 -14.67 -11.85 21.67
CA GLN A 282 -14.39 -13.16 21.13
C GLN A 282 -14.07 -13.03 19.66
N THR A 283 -12.87 -13.49 19.28
CA THR A 283 -12.36 -13.40 17.91
C THR A 283 -12.51 -14.74 17.19
N PHE A 284 -13.12 -14.70 16.01
CA PHE A 284 -13.36 -15.84 15.16
C PHE A 284 -12.71 -15.60 13.79
N SER A 285 -11.63 -16.32 13.52
CA SER A 285 -10.91 -16.25 12.24
C SER A 285 -11.27 -17.44 11.35
N PHE A 286 -11.40 -17.20 10.06
CA PHE A 286 -11.77 -18.20 9.06
C PHE A 286 -11.06 -17.93 7.74
N ALA A 287 -11.06 -18.93 6.85
CA ALA A 287 -10.54 -18.76 5.49
C ALA A 287 -11.28 -17.61 4.79
N PRO A 288 -10.57 -16.70 4.09
CA PRO A 288 -11.21 -15.56 3.43
C PRO A 288 -12.39 -15.98 2.56
N LEU A 289 -13.54 -15.34 2.76
CA LEU A 289 -14.77 -15.60 2.01
C LEU A 289 -15.42 -14.30 1.57
N LYS A 290 -16.11 -14.37 0.42
CA LYS A 290 -16.76 -13.20 -0.19
C LYS A 290 -18.22 -13.13 0.23
N ALA A 291 -18.60 -12.07 0.94
CA ALA A 291 -19.97 -11.94 1.44
C ALA A 291 -20.49 -10.51 1.40
N LYS A 292 -21.80 -10.39 1.15
CA LYS A 292 -22.64 -9.19 1.36
C LYS A 292 -23.28 -9.17 2.74
N ALA A 293 -23.27 -10.28 3.46
CA ALA A 293 -23.69 -10.32 4.86
C ALA A 293 -22.95 -11.42 5.65
N LEU A 294 -22.74 -11.15 6.93
CA LEU A 294 -22.28 -12.13 7.93
C LEU A 294 -23.33 -12.23 9.02
N ARG A 295 -23.56 -13.42 9.57
CA ARG A 295 -24.57 -13.61 10.62
C ARG A 295 -24.09 -14.57 11.69
N VAL A 296 -24.32 -14.22 12.94
CA VAL A 296 -24.19 -15.14 14.08
C VAL A 296 -25.56 -15.78 14.33
N VAL A 297 -25.63 -17.10 14.45
CA VAL A 297 -26.86 -17.82 14.76
C VAL A 297 -26.67 -18.60 16.04
N ALA A 298 -27.27 -18.10 17.12
CA ALA A 298 -27.41 -18.83 18.37
C ALA A 298 -28.47 -19.91 18.20
N THR A 299 -28.15 -21.15 18.58
CA THR A 299 -29.08 -22.28 18.68
C THR A 299 -29.32 -22.69 20.12
N LYS A 300 -28.50 -22.18 21.05
CA LYS A 300 -28.73 -22.26 22.48
C LYS A 300 -28.33 -20.95 23.16
N LEU A 301 -29.31 -20.32 23.81
CA LEU A 301 -29.20 -18.99 24.40
C LEU A 301 -28.49 -19.02 25.75
N GLY A 302 -27.81 -17.91 26.06
CA GLY A 302 -27.20 -17.67 27.36
C GLY A 302 -28.19 -17.08 28.36
N LYS A 303 -27.83 -17.10 29.65
CA LYS A 303 -28.62 -16.48 30.70
C LYS A 303 -28.15 -15.07 31.01
N ASP A 304 -29.10 -14.18 31.32
CA ASP A 304 -28.81 -12.91 31.99
C ASP A 304 -28.72 -13.06 33.52
N SER A 305 -28.44 -11.96 34.21
CA SER A 305 -28.42 -11.86 35.68
C SER A 305 -29.76 -12.17 36.37
N PHE A 306 -30.86 -12.21 35.63
CA PHE A 306 -32.21 -12.54 36.13
C PHE A 306 -32.64 -13.97 35.80
N ASN A 307 -31.74 -14.81 35.28
CA ASN A 307 -32.00 -16.19 34.81
C ASN A 307 -32.93 -16.32 33.59
N ASN A 308 -33.14 -15.24 32.85
CA ASN A 308 -33.85 -15.28 31.56
C ASN A 308 -32.90 -15.65 30.43
N TYR A 309 -33.43 -16.25 29.35
CA TYR A 309 -32.63 -16.64 28.20
C TYR A 309 -32.72 -15.62 27.07
N TYR A 310 -31.56 -15.14 26.63
CA TYR A 310 -31.39 -14.19 25.53
C TYR A 310 -30.14 -14.52 24.70
N PHE A 311 -30.07 -13.91 23.53
CA PHE A 311 -28.83 -13.59 22.83
C PHE A 311 -28.59 -12.08 22.94
N GLN A 312 -27.45 -11.69 23.54
CA GLN A 312 -27.05 -10.30 23.74
C GLN A 312 -25.61 -10.06 23.30
N LEU A 313 -25.35 -8.90 22.70
CA LEU A 313 -24.01 -8.45 22.27
C LEU A 313 -23.88 -6.95 22.45
N ALA A 314 -22.73 -6.50 22.95
CA ALA A 314 -22.37 -5.09 22.95
C ALA A 314 -21.90 -4.63 21.58
N GLU A 315 -21.03 -5.38 20.91
CA GLU A 315 -20.54 -5.05 19.56
C GLU A 315 -20.40 -6.32 18.70
N ALA A 316 -20.48 -6.14 17.38
CA ALA A 316 -20.13 -7.12 16.38
C ALA A 316 -19.38 -6.43 15.23
N ALA A 317 -18.15 -6.86 14.96
CA ALA A 317 -17.27 -6.25 13.99
C ALA A 317 -16.70 -7.30 13.03
N ALA A 318 -16.93 -7.13 11.73
CA ALA A 318 -16.28 -7.95 10.72
C ALA A 318 -15.05 -7.26 10.15
N TYR A 319 -14.08 -8.07 9.72
CA TYR A 319 -12.84 -7.57 9.16
C TYR A 319 -12.54 -8.22 7.81
N SER A 320 -12.11 -7.40 6.85
CA SER A 320 -11.67 -7.83 5.53
C SER A 320 -10.17 -8.01 5.48
N GLY A 321 -9.73 -9.07 4.80
CA GLY A 321 -8.33 -9.38 4.51
C GLY A 321 -7.75 -8.51 3.40
N THR A 322 -7.78 -7.19 3.56
CA THR A 322 -7.33 -6.24 2.53
C THR A 322 -5.91 -5.77 2.80
N PRO A 323 -5.11 -5.54 1.73
CA PRO A 323 -3.67 -5.46 1.86
C PRO A 323 -3.19 -4.25 2.65
N PHE A 324 -3.89 -3.10 2.60
CA PHE A 324 -3.35 -1.85 3.12
C PHE A 324 -3.92 -1.52 4.51
N SER A 325 -3.06 -1.15 5.46
CA SER A 325 -3.51 -0.58 6.73
C SER A 325 -2.54 0.46 7.26
N THR A 326 -3.07 1.44 7.99
CA THR A 326 -2.32 2.48 8.68
C THR A 326 -2.67 2.48 10.17
N ASP A 327 -1.87 3.13 11.00
CA ASP A 327 -2.22 3.33 12.42
C ASP A 327 -3.43 4.25 12.63
N ALA A 328 -3.73 5.12 11.66
CA ALA A 328 -4.88 6.00 11.70
C ALA A 328 -6.19 5.28 11.39
N GLY A 329 -6.16 4.21 10.57
CA GLY A 329 -7.34 3.49 10.14
C GLY A 329 -8.38 4.38 9.45
N GLY A 330 -9.66 4.06 9.66
CA GLY A 330 -10.79 4.90 9.27
C GLY A 330 -11.09 4.92 7.77
N ASP A 331 -11.71 6.01 7.31
CA ASP A 331 -12.28 6.12 5.96
C ASP A 331 -11.23 6.03 4.85
N PHE A 332 -10.01 6.53 5.08
CA PHE A 332 -8.95 6.42 4.08
C PHE A 332 -8.61 4.95 3.82
N ASP A 333 -8.25 4.21 4.86
CA ASP A 333 -7.91 2.79 4.77
C ASP A 333 -9.05 1.99 4.13
N GLN A 334 -10.29 2.25 4.56
CA GLN A 334 -11.46 1.58 4.01
C GLN A 334 -11.65 1.87 2.52
N ASN A 335 -11.68 3.14 2.12
CA ASN A 335 -11.90 3.53 0.73
C ASN A 335 -10.76 3.09 -0.19
N TRP A 336 -9.51 3.18 0.28
CA TRP A 336 -8.35 2.77 -0.50
C TRP A 336 -8.33 1.26 -0.75
N ASN A 337 -8.69 0.45 0.25
CA ASN A 337 -8.82 -0.99 0.08
C ASN A 337 -10.06 -1.41 -0.72
N ASN A 338 -11.17 -0.68 -0.61
CA ASN A 338 -12.34 -0.91 -1.47
C ASN A 338 -12.00 -0.65 -2.93
N MET A 339 -11.22 0.41 -3.19
CA MET A 339 -10.69 0.72 -4.51
C MET A 339 -9.75 -0.39 -5.01
N TRP A 340 -8.94 -0.98 -4.12
CA TRP A 340 -8.13 -2.17 -4.44
C TRP A 340 -8.99 -3.38 -4.81
N GLN A 341 -10.04 -3.71 -4.05
CA GLN A 341 -10.93 -4.84 -4.36
C GLN A 341 -11.66 -4.63 -5.70
N GLN A 342 -12.14 -3.40 -5.95
CA GLN A 342 -12.88 -3.06 -7.16
C GLN A 342 -12.01 -3.06 -8.42
N PHE A 343 -10.85 -2.39 -8.40
CA PHE A 343 -10.04 -2.18 -9.61
C PHE A 343 -8.74 -3.00 -9.65
N GLY A 344 -8.16 -3.29 -8.48
CA GLY A 344 -6.92 -4.05 -8.33
C GLY A 344 -7.13 -5.55 -8.47
N ALA A 345 -7.83 -6.14 -7.51
CA ALA A 345 -8.16 -7.56 -7.48
C ALA A 345 -9.32 -7.92 -8.44
N VAL A 346 -10.18 -6.94 -8.78
CA VAL A 346 -11.38 -7.11 -9.63
C VAL A 346 -12.29 -8.21 -9.06
N ASP A 347 -12.65 -8.00 -7.81
CA ASP A 347 -13.07 -9.10 -6.94
C ASP A 347 -14.23 -8.72 -5.99
N ASP A 348 -14.71 -7.48 -6.10
CA ASP A 348 -15.89 -6.90 -5.41
C ASP A 348 -17.24 -7.45 -5.92
N GLY A 349 -17.20 -8.22 -7.01
CA GLY A 349 -18.35 -8.87 -7.64
C GLY A 349 -19.19 -7.95 -8.54
N THR A 350 -18.66 -6.79 -8.93
CA THR A 350 -19.34 -5.85 -9.84
C THR A 350 -18.78 -5.86 -11.26
N ASP A 351 -17.60 -6.47 -11.46
CA ASP A 351 -16.84 -6.42 -12.72
C ASP A 351 -16.66 -4.98 -13.23
N ALA A 352 -16.36 -4.05 -12.30
CA ALA A 352 -16.22 -2.63 -12.58
C ALA A 352 -15.18 -2.31 -13.67
N VAL A 353 -14.19 -3.16 -13.83
CA VAL A 353 -13.22 -3.14 -14.93
C VAL A 353 -12.99 -4.55 -15.46
N TYR A 354 -12.52 -4.66 -16.69
CA TYR A 354 -11.99 -5.92 -17.21
C TYR A 354 -10.81 -6.39 -16.37
N LYS A 355 -10.52 -7.69 -16.39
CA LYS A 355 -9.31 -8.23 -15.76
C LYS A 355 -8.07 -8.00 -16.61
N PHE A 356 -8.23 -7.99 -17.93
CA PHE A 356 -7.12 -7.91 -18.88
C PHE A 356 -7.54 -7.18 -20.14
N GLY A 357 -6.63 -6.41 -20.72
CA GLY A 357 -6.63 -6.14 -22.14
C GLY A 357 -5.91 -7.24 -22.94
N ASN A 358 -5.76 -7.04 -24.24
CA ASN A 358 -5.23 -8.05 -25.17
C ASN A 358 -3.86 -7.69 -25.77
N GLU A 359 -3.20 -6.66 -25.27
CA GLU A 359 -1.86 -6.27 -25.71
C GLU A 359 -0.84 -6.19 -24.54
N PRO A 360 0.47 -6.30 -24.83
CA PRO A 360 1.52 -6.26 -23.82
C PRO A 360 1.57 -5.02 -22.92
N THR A 361 1.06 -3.85 -23.35
CA THR A 361 0.88 -2.69 -22.47
C THR A 361 0.17 -3.08 -21.17
N TYR A 362 -0.96 -3.77 -21.29
CA TYR A 362 -1.73 -4.23 -20.14
C TYR A 362 -0.94 -5.23 -19.29
N PHE A 363 -0.08 -6.06 -19.89
CA PHE A 363 0.64 -7.09 -19.13
C PHE A 363 1.63 -6.47 -18.14
N GLU A 364 2.30 -5.36 -18.49
CA GLU A 364 3.19 -4.65 -17.55
C GLU A 364 2.39 -4.10 -16.37
N TRP A 365 1.28 -3.40 -16.64
CA TRP A 365 0.43 -2.83 -15.61
C TRP A 365 -0.19 -3.90 -14.72
N MET A 366 -0.62 -5.01 -15.31
CA MET A 366 -1.16 -6.15 -14.56
C MET A 366 -0.06 -6.80 -13.72
N ALA A 367 1.15 -6.99 -14.26
CA ALA A 367 2.26 -7.55 -13.49
C ALA A 367 2.63 -6.63 -12.32
N ARG A 368 2.61 -5.31 -12.54
CA ARG A 368 2.86 -4.30 -11.51
C ARG A 368 1.80 -4.35 -10.42
N LYS A 369 0.51 -4.36 -10.76
CA LYS A 369 -0.53 -4.40 -9.73
C LYS A 369 -0.66 -5.77 -9.05
N LEU A 370 -0.40 -6.89 -9.73
CA LEU A 370 -0.75 -8.22 -9.22
C LEU A 370 0.39 -9.00 -8.57
N MET A 371 1.65 -8.87 -9.02
CA MET A 371 2.67 -9.85 -8.64
C MET A 371 3.00 -9.88 -7.14
N TRP A 372 2.73 -8.79 -6.43
CA TRP A 372 2.87 -8.69 -4.98
C TRP A 372 1.64 -9.15 -4.20
N SER A 373 0.46 -9.35 -4.83
CA SER A 373 -0.79 -9.70 -4.13
C SER A 373 -0.95 -11.20 -3.94
N THR A 374 -1.98 -11.67 -3.22
CA THR A 374 -2.27 -13.11 -3.04
C THR A 374 -3.22 -13.71 -4.10
N GLU A 375 -3.48 -12.98 -5.19
CA GLU A 375 -4.45 -13.37 -6.23
C GLU A 375 -3.91 -14.45 -7.18
N ALA A 376 -3.72 -15.68 -6.67
CA ALA A 376 -3.01 -16.76 -7.36
C ALA A 376 -3.58 -17.11 -8.76
N SER A 377 -4.91 -17.17 -8.92
CA SER A 377 -5.52 -17.44 -10.23
C SER A 377 -5.28 -16.29 -11.20
N TYR A 378 -5.42 -15.05 -10.74
CA TYR A 378 -5.22 -13.86 -11.58
C TYR A 378 -3.75 -13.75 -12.04
N LYS A 379 -2.79 -14.08 -11.16
CA LYS A 379 -1.38 -14.22 -11.54
C LYS A 379 -1.15 -15.30 -12.58
N SER A 380 -1.79 -16.46 -12.42
CA SER A 380 -1.67 -17.59 -13.36
C SER A 380 -2.18 -17.20 -14.75
N ASP A 381 -3.32 -16.52 -14.83
CA ASP A 381 -3.89 -16.04 -16.10
C ASP A 381 -2.96 -15.02 -16.79
N LEU A 382 -2.36 -14.10 -16.03
CA LEU A 382 -1.39 -13.15 -16.56
C LEU A 382 -0.13 -13.87 -17.08
N LYS A 383 0.43 -14.79 -16.30
CA LYS A 383 1.59 -15.59 -16.71
C LYS A 383 1.29 -16.36 -17.99
N GLN A 384 0.08 -16.90 -18.14
CA GLN A 384 -0.35 -17.54 -19.38
C GLN A 384 -0.38 -16.55 -20.54
N LYS A 385 -0.99 -15.37 -20.38
CA LYS A 385 -1.04 -14.34 -21.43
C LYS A 385 0.36 -13.89 -21.88
N VAL A 386 1.27 -13.63 -20.93
CA VAL A 386 2.66 -13.26 -21.25
C VAL A 386 3.38 -14.44 -21.95
N ARG A 387 3.26 -15.65 -21.41
CA ARG A 387 3.91 -16.84 -21.98
C ARG A 387 3.41 -17.16 -23.37
N ASP A 388 2.14 -16.96 -23.69
CA ASP A 388 1.53 -17.41 -24.94
C ASP A 388 1.33 -16.25 -25.96
N HIS A 389 1.87 -15.05 -25.68
CA HIS A 389 1.71 -13.90 -26.58
C HIS A 389 2.51 -14.07 -27.89
N ALA A 390 1.85 -13.77 -29.01
CA ALA A 390 2.39 -13.92 -30.36
C ALA A 390 3.57 -12.99 -30.65
N GLN A 391 4.55 -13.48 -31.41
CA GLN A 391 5.76 -12.74 -31.76
C GLN A 391 6.20 -13.02 -33.20
N SER A 392 6.50 -11.96 -33.94
CA SER A 392 7.04 -12.02 -35.30
C SER A 392 8.51 -12.46 -35.34
N SER A 393 8.97 -12.91 -36.52
CA SER A 393 10.35 -13.38 -36.72
C SER A 393 11.45 -12.34 -36.52
N ASP A 394 11.12 -11.06 -36.63
CA ASP A 394 12.02 -9.94 -36.36
C ASP A 394 12.04 -9.52 -34.89
N GLY A 395 11.26 -10.19 -34.03
CA GLY A 395 11.15 -9.92 -32.61
C GLY A 395 10.03 -8.95 -32.23
N PHE A 396 9.24 -8.43 -33.19
CA PHE A 396 8.09 -7.59 -32.90
C PHE A 396 7.01 -8.37 -32.12
N LEU A 397 6.55 -7.82 -30.99
CA LEU A 397 5.43 -8.39 -30.22
C LEU A 397 4.14 -7.87 -30.84
N TRP A 398 3.23 -8.79 -31.16
CA TRP A 398 2.01 -8.45 -31.87
C TRP A 398 1.17 -7.43 -31.10
N SER A 399 0.56 -6.49 -31.84
CA SER A 399 -0.20 -5.38 -31.25
C SER A 399 -1.47 -5.85 -30.55
N TRP A 400 -2.01 -7.00 -30.93
CA TRP A 400 -3.22 -7.56 -30.35
C TRP A 400 -3.12 -9.08 -30.31
N ALA A 401 -3.55 -9.73 -29.23
CA ALA A 401 -3.50 -11.18 -28.99
C ALA A 401 -3.16 -12.09 -30.20
N ASP A 402 -4.04 -12.10 -31.21
CA ASP A 402 -4.00 -12.93 -32.40
C ASP A 402 -3.78 -12.16 -33.73
N ASN A 403 -3.42 -10.89 -33.66
CA ASN A 403 -3.20 -10.02 -34.81
C ASN A 403 -1.97 -9.10 -34.62
N PRO A 404 -1.04 -9.03 -35.59
CA PRO A 404 0.10 -8.12 -35.49
C PRO A 404 -0.32 -6.65 -35.38
N ARG A 405 -1.53 -6.27 -35.81
CA ARG A 405 -2.05 -4.91 -35.75
C ARG A 405 -3.20 -4.76 -34.76
N TRP A 406 -3.33 -3.56 -34.22
CA TRP A 406 -4.47 -3.19 -33.40
C TRP A 406 -5.76 -3.14 -34.25
N PRO A 407 -6.87 -3.81 -33.85
CA PRO A 407 -8.01 -4.05 -34.73
C PRO A 407 -8.75 -2.78 -35.21
N SER A 408 -8.89 -1.76 -34.35
CA SER A 408 -9.75 -0.61 -34.62
C SER A 408 -9.04 0.54 -35.36
N GLY A 409 -7.71 0.61 -35.28
CA GLY A 409 -6.88 1.66 -35.90
C GLY A 409 -5.88 1.16 -36.93
N ASN A 410 -5.77 -0.17 -37.09
CA ASN A 410 -4.86 -0.82 -38.04
C ASN A 410 -3.39 -0.34 -37.86
N SER A 411 -2.93 -0.18 -36.62
CA SER A 411 -1.61 0.33 -36.24
C SER A 411 -0.70 -0.76 -35.68
N LEU A 412 0.62 -0.53 -35.76
CA LEU A 412 1.65 -1.33 -35.07
C LEU A 412 2.06 -0.66 -33.75
N HIS A 413 1.79 -1.32 -32.63
CA HIS A 413 2.08 -0.81 -31.29
C HIS A 413 3.49 -1.20 -30.86
N ILE A 414 4.48 -0.40 -31.26
CA ILE A 414 5.90 -0.62 -30.96
C ILE A 414 6.17 -0.57 -29.44
N ALA A 415 5.36 0.16 -28.67
CA ALA A 415 5.43 0.21 -27.21
C ALA A 415 5.25 -1.18 -26.55
N ASN A 416 4.65 -2.15 -27.23
CA ASN A 416 4.45 -3.49 -26.70
C ASN A 416 5.76 -4.24 -26.46
N ASN A 417 6.79 -4.03 -27.27
CA ASN A 417 8.09 -4.68 -27.09
C ASN A 417 8.73 -4.36 -25.72
N PRO A 418 8.96 -3.07 -25.34
CA PRO A 418 9.54 -2.77 -24.04
C PRO A 418 8.60 -3.12 -22.87
N LEU A 419 7.28 -3.00 -23.04
CA LEU A 419 6.30 -3.34 -22.01
C LEU A 419 6.23 -4.86 -21.75
N TYR A 420 6.35 -5.69 -22.80
CA TYR A 420 6.49 -7.13 -22.66
C TYR A 420 7.72 -7.52 -21.82
N ILE A 421 8.87 -6.89 -22.08
CA ILE A 421 10.11 -7.10 -21.31
C ILE A 421 9.90 -6.76 -19.83
N LEU A 422 9.25 -5.62 -19.56
CA LEU A 422 8.94 -5.21 -18.19
C LEU A 422 7.98 -6.19 -17.49
N SER A 423 6.96 -6.69 -18.20
CA SER A 423 6.04 -7.68 -17.63
C SER A 423 6.76 -8.96 -17.21
N ALA A 424 7.64 -9.50 -18.07
CA ALA A 424 8.44 -10.68 -17.77
C ALA A 424 9.42 -10.45 -16.61
N TRP A 425 10.07 -9.28 -16.58
CA TRP A 425 10.93 -8.89 -15.46
C TRP A 425 10.17 -8.80 -14.15
N ARG A 426 9.01 -8.15 -14.12
CA ARG A 426 8.18 -8.04 -12.90
C ARG A 426 7.77 -9.40 -12.38
N ILE A 427 7.30 -10.29 -13.26
CA ILE A 427 6.96 -11.67 -12.88
C ILE A 427 8.17 -12.39 -12.27
N ALA A 428 9.35 -12.25 -12.91
CA ALA A 428 10.56 -12.92 -12.48
C ALA A 428 11.08 -12.42 -11.12
N VAL A 429 11.08 -11.11 -10.87
CA VAL A 429 11.61 -10.56 -9.61
C VAL A 429 10.67 -10.76 -8.43
N TRP A 430 9.36 -10.61 -8.63
CA TRP A 430 8.36 -10.71 -7.58
C TRP A 430 7.94 -12.14 -7.26
N ASP A 431 7.70 -12.97 -8.27
CA ASP A 431 6.94 -14.21 -8.09
C ASP A 431 7.74 -15.47 -8.46
N ASP A 432 8.25 -15.57 -9.68
CA ASP A 432 8.95 -16.79 -10.10
C ASP A 432 10.04 -16.51 -11.14
N PRO A 433 11.33 -16.50 -10.75
CA PRO A 433 12.44 -16.39 -11.69
C PRO A 433 12.43 -17.49 -12.75
N GLY A 434 11.91 -18.69 -12.44
CA GLY A 434 11.78 -19.81 -13.37
C GLY A 434 10.78 -19.58 -14.49
N PHE A 435 9.90 -18.59 -14.36
CA PHE A 435 8.96 -18.21 -15.42
C PHE A 435 9.66 -17.81 -16.73
N LEU A 436 10.89 -17.30 -16.66
CA LEU A 436 11.69 -16.98 -17.84
C LEU A 436 11.98 -18.21 -18.72
N ASP A 437 12.03 -19.40 -18.13
CA ASP A 437 12.28 -20.65 -18.84
C ASP A 437 10.96 -21.34 -19.27
N ALA A 438 9.79 -20.76 -18.98
CA ALA A 438 8.50 -21.29 -19.40
C ALA A 438 8.36 -21.23 -20.93
N VAL A 439 7.93 -22.34 -21.53
CA VAL A 439 7.79 -22.50 -22.99
C VAL A 439 6.36 -22.20 -23.43
N ASP A 440 6.22 -21.39 -24.46
CA ASP A 440 4.95 -21.21 -25.18
C ASP A 440 4.64 -22.49 -25.96
N SER A 441 3.58 -23.21 -25.57
CA SER A 441 3.12 -24.41 -26.27
C SER A 441 1.77 -24.21 -26.96
N ASN A 442 1.21 -23.00 -26.89
CA ASN A 442 -0.21 -22.77 -27.16
C ASN A 442 -0.44 -21.82 -28.32
N SER A 443 0.44 -20.83 -28.53
CA SER A 443 0.28 -19.88 -29.62
C SER A 443 0.36 -20.62 -30.97
N ASN A 444 -0.60 -20.39 -31.85
CA ASN A 444 -0.58 -20.96 -33.20
C ASN A 444 -1.45 -20.12 -34.13
N TYR A 445 -1.16 -18.82 -34.15
CA TYR A 445 -1.90 -17.89 -34.99
C TYR A 445 -1.33 -17.90 -36.41
N ALA A 446 -2.22 -17.96 -37.40
CA ALA A 446 -1.82 -17.82 -38.80
C ALA A 446 -1.22 -16.43 -39.05
N GLY A 447 -0.30 -16.31 -40.01
CA GLY A 447 0.17 -14.99 -40.47
C GLY A 447 1.49 -14.48 -39.86
N GLY A 448 2.39 -15.38 -39.44
CA GLY A 448 3.78 -15.03 -39.12
C GLY A 448 4.15 -15.07 -37.63
N ASP A 449 3.29 -15.62 -36.78
CA ASP A 449 3.63 -15.91 -35.38
C ASP A 449 4.65 -17.04 -35.29
N ILE A 450 5.75 -16.80 -34.58
CA ILE A 450 6.82 -17.78 -34.32
C ILE A 450 7.05 -18.00 -32.81
N SER A 451 6.11 -17.59 -31.94
CA SER A 451 6.30 -17.72 -30.50
C SER A 451 6.22 -19.17 -30.00
N ASN A 452 5.51 -20.06 -30.70
CA ASN A 452 5.38 -21.46 -30.29
C ASN A 452 6.76 -22.14 -30.21
N GLY A 453 7.01 -22.83 -29.10
CA GLY A 453 8.26 -23.49 -28.79
C GLY A 453 9.34 -22.58 -28.22
N LYS A 454 9.13 -21.26 -28.17
CA LYS A 454 10.07 -20.34 -27.51
C LYS A 454 9.82 -20.27 -26.01
N THR A 455 10.89 -20.08 -25.25
CA THR A 455 10.77 -19.67 -23.85
C THR A 455 10.40 -18.19 -23.74
N VAL A 456 9.82 -17.78 -22.60
CA VAL A 456 9.62 -16.36 -22.28
C VAL A 456 10.92 -15.58 -22.42
N TRP A 457 12.05 -16.14 -21.98
CA TRP A 457 13.38 -15.53 -22.09
C TRP A 457 13.79 -15.29 -23.55
N GLN A 458 13.60 -16.27 -24.43
CA GLN A 458 13.89 -16.10 -25.87
C GLN A 458 13.03 -14.97 -26.46
N LYS A 459 11.74 -14.92 -26.12
CA LYS A 459 10.85 -13.82 -26.58
C LYS A 459 11.30 -12.46 -26.07
N VAL A 460 11.74 -12.36 -24.81
CA VAL A 460 12.32 -11.14 -24.22
C VAL A 460 13.59 -10.70 -24.97
N GLN A 461 14.48 -11.64 -25.30
CA GLN A 461 15.71 -11.34 -26.04
C GLN A 461 15.39 -10.84 -27.46
N ASP A 462 14.48 -11.50 -28.16
CA ASP A 462 14.05 -11.11 -29.50
C ASP A 462 13.33 -9.75 -29.49
N ALA A 463 12.53 -9.48 -28.46
CA ALA A 463 11.87 -8.19 -28.27
C ALA A 463 12.87 -7.04 -28.15
N MET A 464 13.95 -7.25 -27.38
CA MET A 464 15.03 -6.28 -27.23
C MET A 464 15.88 -6.17 -28.50
N ALA A 465 16.10 -7.27 -29.22
CA ALA A 465 16.79 -7.26 -30.50
C ALA A 465 16.04 -6.43 -31.55
N PHE A 466 14.71 -6.54 -31.61
CA PHE A 466 13.85 -5.70 -32.44
C PHE A 466 14.05 -4.20 -32.13
N LEU A 467 13.99 -3.81 -30.85
CA LEU A 467 14.17 -2.42 -30.42
C LEU A 467 15.57 -1.89 -30.76
N LYS A 468 16.58 -2.76 -30.76
CA LYS A 468 17.97 -2.41 -31.07
C LYS A 468 18.31 -2.48 -32.56
N SER A 469 17.38 -2.94 -33.40
CA SER A 469 17.56 -3.10 -34.83
C SER A 469 17.81 -1.76 -35.56
N ALA A 470 18.23 -1.84 -36.82
CA ALA A 470 18.46 -0.66 -37.65
C ALA A 470 17.18 0.16 -37.90
N SER A 471 16.00 -0.46 -37.93
CA SER A 471 14.72 0.24 -38.13
C SER A 471 14.21 0.94 -36.87
N MET A 472 14.75 0.60 -35.69
CA MET A 472 14.36 1.17 -34.41
C MET A 472 15.45 2.01 -33.74
N ASN A 473 16.72 1.89 -34.15
CA ASN A 473 17.86 2.67 -33.67
C ASN A 473 18.18 2.56 -32.15
N GLY A 474 17.57 1.64 -31.41
CA GLY A 474 17.74 1.53 -29.96
C GLY A 474 19.18 1.23 -29.50
N SER A 475 20.01 0.64 -30.36
CA SER A 475 21.44 0.42 -30.07
C SER A 475 22.21 1.72 -29.79
N ASN A 476 21.75 2.85 -30.32
CA ASN A 476 22.34 4.17 -30.10
C ASN A 476 21.73 4.92 -28.90
N GLY A 477 20.90 4.24 -28.10
CA GLY A 477 20.27 4.81 -26.92
C GLY A 477 19.15 5.80 -27.23
N LEU A 478 18.47 5.68 -28.38
CA LEU A 478 17.24 6.40 -28.66
C LEU A 478 16.45 5.62 -29.71
N ILE A 479 15.22 5.25 -29.39
CA ILE A 479 14.30 4.67 -30.36
C ILE A 479 13.90 5.75 -31.36
N VAL A 480 14.15 5.44 -32.64
CA VAL A 480 13.72 6.21 -33.80
C VAL A 480 13.00 5.23 -34.73
N ILE A 481 11.67 5.29 -34.71
CA ILE A 481 10.79 4.36 -35.43
C ILE A 481 10.84 4.69 -36.91
N ASN A 482 11.44 3.80 -37.70
CA ASN A 482 11.52 3.90 -39.15
C ASN A 482 10.88 2.67 -39.81
N ASN A 483 9.57 2.52 -39.60
CA ASN A 483 8.75 1.44 -40.15
C ASN A 483 7.94 1.87 -41.39
N GLY A 484 8.00 3.15 -41.78
CA GLY A 484 7.28 3.71 -42.92
C GLY A 484 5.79 4.04 -42.68
N GLU A 485 5.28 3.85 -41.46
CA GLU A 485 3.84 4.03 -41.16
C GLU A 485 3.52 4.73 -39.84
N SER A 486 4.50 4.88 -38.95
CA SER A 486 4.40 5.60 -37.68
C SER A 486 5.37 6.78 -37.67
N GLU A 487 5.17 7.74 -38.57
CA GLU A 487 6.08 8.87 -38.80
C GLU A 487 5.91 10.05 -37.83
N GLY A 488 4.89 10.00 -36.96
CA GLY A 488 4.59 11.09 -36.02
C GLY A 488 3.92 12.32 -36.65
N THR A 489 3.63 12.28 -37.97
CA THR A 489 3.05 13.38 -38.73
C THR A 489 1.53 13.42 -38.63
N THR A 490 0.89 14.42 -39.22
CA THR A 490 -0.58 14.52 -39.37
C THR A 490 -1.12 13.69 -40.55
N SER A 491 -0.27 12.88 -41.20
CA SER A 491 -0.63 12.06 -42.35
C SER A 491 -1.57 10.92 -41.96
N GLY A 492 -2.73 10.82 -42.61
CA GLY A 492 -3.66 9.70 -42.40
C GLY A 492 -3.16 8.35 -42.94
N THR A 493 -2.08 8.33 -43.72
CA THR A 493 -1.52 7.10 -44.33
C THR A 493 -0.22 6.63 -43.69
N THR A 494 0.52 7.53 -43.04
CA THR A 494 1.86 7.24 -42.50
C THR A 494 2.09 7.82 -41.10
N GLY A 495 1.10 8.52 -40.52
CA GLY A 495 1.13 9.01 -39.16
C GLY A 495 0.30 8.15 -38.22
N HIS A 496 0.34 6.81 -38.36
CA HIS A 496 -0.42 5.92 -37.50
C HIS A 496 0.14 5.93 -36.07
N PRO A 497 -0.73 5.85 -35.04
CA PRO A 497 -0.30 5.72 -33.65
C PRO A 497 0.54 4.45 -33.46
N THR A 498 1.37 4.42 -32.42
CA THR A 498 2.32 3.32 -32.19
C THR A 498 2.40 2.85 -30.74
N ASN A 499 1.47 3.31 -29.92
CA ASN A 499 1.38 2.99 -28.51
C ASN A 499 -0.09 3.04 -28.03
N TYR A 500 -0.31 2.80 -26.74
CA TYR A 500 -1.62 2.73 -26.09
C TYR A 500 -2.55 3.93 -26.31
N TRP A 501 -2.01 5.11 -26.63
CA TRP A 501 -2.80 6.31 -26.91
C TRP A 501 -3.22 6.34 -28.38
N ASP A 502 -4.26 5.56 -28.69
CA ASP A 502 -4.70 5.19 -30.04
C ASP A 502 -5.12 6.39 -30.90
N ASN A 503 -5.61 7.46 -30.28
CA ASN A 503 -6.01 8.65 -31.02
C ASN A 503 -4.84 9.60 -31.31
N LEU A 504 -3.73 9.47 -30.58
CA LEU A 504 -2.58 10.37 -30.67
C LEU A 504 -1.55 9.83 -31.67
N ARG A 505 -1.20 10.63 -32.68
CA ARG A 505 -0.30 10.22 -33.79
C ARG A 505 1.18 10.19 -33.37
N PHE A 506 1.50 9.47 -32.31
CA PHE A 506 2.86 9.18 -31.89
C PHE A 506 3.63 8.39 -32.96
N GLY A 507 4.92 8.68 -33.11
CA GLY A 507 5.76 8.05 -34.12
C GLY A 507 7.12 8.73 -34.30
N TYR A 508 7.97 8.13 -35.12
CA TYR A 508 9.37 8.48 -35.35
C TYR A 508 10.19 8.61 -34.05
N LYS A 509 10.35 9.81 -33.50
CA LYS A 509 10.95 10.01 -32.17
C LYS A 509 9.83 10.14 -31.15
N ASP A 510 9.33 8.98 -30.72
CA ASP A 510 8.27 8.87 -29.74
C ASP A 510 8.86 8.84 -28.30
N PRO A 511 8.59 9.85 -27.45
CA PRO A 511 9.04 9.85 -26.06
C PRO A 511 8.33 8.79 -25.21
N TYR A 512 7.09 8.42 -25.51
CA TYR A 512 6.38 7.35 -24.79
C TYR A 512 7.07 6.00 -25.01
N VAL A 513 7.38 5.62 -26.25
CA VAL A 513 8.15 4.40 -26.52
C VAL A 513 9.55 4.46 -25.89
N ASN A 514 10.23 5.62 -25.97
CA ASN A 514 11.56 5.77 -25.39
C ASN A 514 11.57 5.70 -23.85
N LEU A 515 10.50 6.13 -23.17
CA LEU A 515 10.42 6.03 -21.71
C LEU A 515 10.39 4.56 -21.28
N TYR A 516 9.60 3.75 -21.98
CA TYR A 516 9.53 2.32 -21.72
C TYR A 516 10.77 1.59 -22.21
N PHE A 517 11.44 2.05 -23.28
CA PHE A 517 12.74 1.52 -23.68
C PHE A 517 13.82 1.73 -22.61
N TYR A 518 13.85 2.89 -21.96
CA TYR A 518 14.73 3.13 -20.81
C TYR A 518 14.45 2.15 -19.68
N ALA A 519 13.18 1.98 -19.31
CA ALA A 519 12.77 1.05 -18.27
C ALA A 519 13.11 -0.41 -18.64
N ALA A 520 12.88 -0.81 -19.90
CA ALA A 520 13.22 -2.12 -20.43
C ALA A 520 14.74 -2.37 -20.41
N CYS A 521 15.58 -1.36 -20.70
CA CYS A 521 17.04 -1.50 -20.57
C CYS A 521 17.45 -1.79 -19.11
N LYS A 522 16.81 -1.13 -18.13
CA LYS A 522 17.05 -1.45 -16.71
C LYS A 522 16.60 -2.87 -16.36
N ALA A 523 15.44 -3.28 -16.84
CA ALA A 523 14.93 -4.65 -16.65
C ALA A 523 15.85 -5.70 -17.28
N MET A 524 16.35 -5.47 -18.51
CA MET A 524 17.32 -6.36 -19.16
C MET A 524 18.61 -6.47 -18.36
N SER A 525 19.10 -5.35 -17.79
CA SER A 525 20.26 -5.37 -16.90
C SER A 525 20.05 -6.34 -15.73
N GLU A 526 18.89 -6.28 -15.09
CA GLU A 526 18.55 -7.17 -13.98
C GLU A 526 18.35 -8.63 -14.41
N LEU A 527 17.63 -8.85 -15.51
CA LEU A 527 17.38 -10.20 -16.05
C LEU A 527 18.68 -10.92 -16.43
N TYR A 528 19.60 -10.25 -17.12
CA TYR A 528 20.89 -10.83 -17.43
C TYR A 528 21.72 -11.12 -16.19
N ALA A 529 21.67 -10.26 -15.17
CA ALA A 529 22.32 -10.54 -13.89
C ALA A 529 21.72 -11.78 -13.20
N MET A 530 20.39 -11.95 -13.23
CA MET A 530 19.70 -13.14 -12.72
C MET A 530 20.09 -14.42 -13.49
N LYS A 531 20.35 -14.32 -14.80
CA LYS A 531 20.88 -15.42 -15.63
C LYS A 531 22.40 -15.61 -15.51
N GLY A 532 23.06 -14.90 -14.59
CA GLY A 532 24.50 -15.03 -14.32
C GLY A 532 25.42 -14.35 -15.34
N ASN A 533 24.89 -13.47 -16.20
CA ASN A 533 25.65 -12.75 -17.21
C ASN A 533 25.91 -11.29 -16.79
N ALA A 534 26.94 -11.09 -15.95
CA ALA A 534 27.30 -9.78 -15.44
C ALA A 534 27.75 -8.78 -16.53
N THR A 535 28.35 -9.26 -17.62
CA THR A 535 28.80 -8.40 -18.73
C THR A 535 27.61 -7.78 -19.46
N GLU A 536 26.63 -8.58 -19.88
CA GLU A 536 25.43 -8.04 -20.51
C GLU A 536 24.62 -7.19 -19.54
N ALA A 537 24.57 -7.56 -18.26
CA ALA A 537 23.94 -6.73 -17.24
C ALA A 537 24.54 -5.30 -17.21
N ALA A 538 25.87 -5.18 -17.23
CA ALA A 538 26.56 -3.89 -17.27
C ALA A 538 26.35 -3.14 -18.60
N ASN A 539 26.31 -3.85 -19.73
CA ASN A 539 26.03 -3.26 -21.04
C ASN A 539 24.64 -2.60 -21.08
N TYR A 540 23.61 -3.27 -20.57
CA TYR A 540 22.26 -2.71 -20.52
C TYR A 540 22.12 -1.59 -19.48
N ALA A 541 22.85 -1.64 -18.36
CA ALA A 541 22.91 -0.52 -17.43
C ALA A 541 23.53 0.73 -18.09
N THR A 542 24.59 0.55 -18.88
CA THR A 542 25.21 1.63 -19.66
C THR A 542 24.27 2.16 -20.73
N LEU A 543 23.59 1.27 -21.47
CA LEU A 543 22.60 1.66 -22.47
C LEU A 543 21.46 2.46 -21.84
N ALA A 544 20.94 2.06 -20.68
CA ALA A 544 19.91 2.82 -19.97
C ALA A 544 20.39 4.24 -19.61
N ALA A 545 21.65 4.41 -19.17
CA ALA A 545 22.22 5.74 -18.92
C ALA A 545 22.32 6.59 -20.20
N THR A 546 22.69 5.98 -21.32
CA THR A 546 22.70 6.64 -22.64
C THR A 546 21.29 7.04 -23.06
N VAL A 547 20.29 6.15 -22.88
CA VAL A 547 18.89 6.46 -23.18
C VAL A 547 18.40 7.64 -22.35
N LYS A 548 18.66 7.66 -21.04
CA LYS A 548 18.29 8.79 -20.18
C LYS A 548 18.89 10.11 -20.67
N THR A 549 20.16 10.10 -21.07
CA THR A 549 20.85 11.28 -21.61
C THR A 549 20.20 11.75 -22.90
N ASN A 550 20.02 10.85 -23.87
CA ASN A 550 19.47 11.17 -25.19
C ASN A 550 17.99 11.57 -25.12
N PHE A 551 17.20 10.93 -24.25
CA PHE A 551 15.80 11.27 -24.00
C PHE A 551 15.68 12.74 -23.56
N ASN A 552 16.48 13.15 -22.58
CA ASN A 552 16.49 14.52 -22.08
C ASN A 552 16.98 15.52 -23.12
N ALA A 553 17.95 15.15 -23.95
CA ALA A 553 18.44 16.00 -25.02
C ALA A 553 17.43 16.16 -26.15
N ALA A 554 16.68 15.10 -26.49
CA ALA A 554 15.74 15.10 -27.59
C ALA A 554 14.41 15.76 -27.22
N PHE A 555 13.83 15.44 -26.06
CA PHE A 555 12.42 15.71 -25.79
C PHE A 555 12.15 16.87 -24.83
N TRP A 556 13.17 17.41 -24.16
CA TRP A 556 12.97 18.50 -23.20
C TRP A 556 12.84 19.87 -23.91
N ASP A 557 11.70 20.53 -23.76
CA ASP A 557 11.53 21.92 -24.18
C ASP A 557 12.06 22.87 -23.09
N SER A 558 13.18 23.54 -23.37
CA SER A 558 13.81 24.45 -22.41
C SER A 558 13.05 25.77 -22.18
N THR A 559 12.07 26.10 -23.04
CA THR A 559 11.22 27.29 -22.93
C THR A 559 9.96 26.96 -22.13
N LYS A 560 9.25 25.90 -22.52
CA LYS A 560 8.01 25.45 -21.87
C LYS A 560 8.27 24.65 -20.60
N LYS A 561 9.49 24.15 -20.40
CA LYS A 561 9.94 23.38 -19.24
C LYS A 561 9.09 22.13 -18.99
N ARG A 562 8.87 21.36 -20.06
CA ARG A 562 8.22 20.04 -20.04
C ARG A 562 8.74 19.20 -21.21
N TYR A 563 8.51 17.90 -21.16
CA TYR A 563 8.74 17.03 -22.31
C TYR A 563 7.66 17.23 -23.38
N VAL A 564 8.08 17.32 -24.64
CA VAL A 564 7.21 17.47 -25.83
C VAL A 564 6.50 16.16 -26.17
N SER A 565 5.41 16.23 -26.95
CA SER A 565 4.60 15.06 -27.31
C SER A 565 5.32 14.13 -28.29
N THR A 566 5.90 14.67 -29.36
CA THR A 566 6.69 13.86 -30.32
C THR A 566 7.58 14.76 -31.18
N ILE A 567 8.58 14.16 -31.83
CA ILE A 567 9.29 14.79 -32.94
C ILE A 567 9.06 13.92 -34.18
N ASP A 568 8.38 14.46 -35.19
CA ASP A 568 8.02 13.71 -36.39
C ASP A 568 9.20 13.50 -37.35
N ILE A 569 8.99 12.69 -38.39
CA ILE A 569 10.03 12.35 -39.39
C ILE A 569 10.61 13.59 -40.11
N ASN A 570 9.86 14.69 -40.15
CA ASN A 570 10.29 15.96 -40.73
C ASN A 570 11.05 16.85 -39.72
N ASN A 571 11.38 16.30 -38.54
CA ASN A 571 11.91 17.01 -37.38
C ASN A 571 10.98 18.12 -36.85
N THR A 572 9.68 18.06 -37.11
CA THR A 572 8.72 18.98 -36.49
C THR A 572 8.43 18.52 -35.08
N THR A 573 8.66 19.39 -34.11
CA THR A 573 8.30 19.15 -32.72
C THR A 573 6.81 19.41 -32.52
N ARG A 574 6.09 18.42 -31.99
CA ARG A 574 4.69 18.53 -31.57
C ARG A 574 4.65 18.55 -30.04
N ASP A 575 3.94 19.50 -29.46
CA ASP A 575 3.75 19.58 -28.01
C ASP A 575 2.32 20.02 -27.68
N PHE A 576 1.55 19.07 -27.17
CA PHE A 576 0.19 19.24 -26.66
C PHE A 576 0.13 19.27 -25.14
N GLY A 577 1.29 19.30 -24.46
CA GLY A 577 1.38 19.33 -23.01
C GLY A 577 0.78 18.09 -22.36
N LEU A 578 1.23 16.91 -22.79
CA LEU A 578 0.79 15.62 -22.30
C LEU A 578 1.24 15.44 -20.85
N VAL A 579 0.29 15.44 -19.91
CA VAL A 579 0.58 15.35 -18.48
C VAL A 579 1.05 13.95 -18.12
N PHE A 580 0.35 12.91 -18.59
CA PHE A 580 0.69 11.50 -18.33
C PHE A 580 2.13 11.18 -18.73
N LEU A 581 2.58 11.65 -19.90
CA LEU A 581 3.94 11.42 -20.38
C LEU A 581 4.98 12.02 -19.44
N ASN A 582 4.72 13.23 -18.94
CA ASN A 582 5.64 13.93 -18.05
C ASN A 582 5.69 13.26 -16.66
N THR A 583 4.54 12.90 -16.08
CA THR A 583 4.49 12.21 -14.77
C THR A 583 5.07 10.81 -14.85
N GLU A 584 4.80 10.05 -15.93
CA GLU A 584 5.40 8.73 -16.18
C GLU A 584 6.92 8.81 -16.33
N ALA A 585 7.43 9.77 -17.12
CA ALA A 585 8.87 9.97 -17.26
C ALA A 585 9.53 10.29 -15.90
N LEU A 586 8.89 11.10 -15.06
CA LEU A 586 9.37 11.35 -13.70
C LEU A 586 9.34 10.07 -12.85
N ALA A 587 8.24 9.32 -12.83
CA ALA A 587 8.08 8.12 -12.03
C ALA A 587 9.07 6.99 -12.39
N TYR A 588 9.49 6.88 -13.65
CA TYR A 588 10.58 5.97 -14.05
C TYR A 588 11.98 6.52 -13.76
N GLY A 589 12.09 7.80 -13.37
CA GLY A 589 13.34 8.46 -13.04
C GLY A 589 14.12 8.99 -14.25
N LEU A 590 13.43 9.32 -15.36
CA LEU A 590 14.07 9.86 -16.57
C LEU A 590 14.52 11.30 -16.42
N ALA A 591 13.90 12.12 -15.56
CA ALA A 591 14.44 13.45 -15.29
C ALA A 591 15.87 13.34 -14.75
N ASP A 592 16.79 14.06 -15.41
CA ASP A 592 18.21 14.12 -15.06
C ASP A 592 18.52 15.11 -13.93
N SER A 593 17.52 15.90 -13.51
CA SER A 593 17.65 16.87 -12.43
C SER A 593 16.33 17.05 -11.68
N THR A 594 16.43 17.35 -10.39
CA THR A 594 15.30 17.76 -9.55
C THR A 594 14.68 19.08 -10.03
N THR A 595 15.47 19.94 -10.69
CA THR A 595 14.98 21.18 -11.33
C THR A 595 13.94 20.90 -12.39
N LYS A 596 14.16 19.93 -13.31
CA LYS A 596 13.15 19.58 -14.33
C LYS A 596 11.87 19.03 -13.71
N ALA A 597 11.98 18.22 -12.66
CA ALA A 597 10.82 17.73 -11.92
C ALA A 597 10.04 18.88 -11.27
N ASN A 598 10.74 19.81 -10.61
CA ASN A 598 10.14 21.02 -10.04
C ASN A 598 9.47 21.90 -11.09
N ASP A 599 10.09 22.05 -12.26
CA ASP A 599 9.51 22.77 -13.38
C ASP A 599 8.19 22.12 -13.83
N ILE A 600 8.16 20.80 -14.03
CA ILE A 600 6.94 20.05 -14.37
C ILE A 600 5.88 20.25 -13.29
N PHE A 601 6.19 20.03 -12.01
CA PHE A 601 5.21 20.19 -10.94
C PHE A 601 4.75 21.62 -10.74
N SER A 602 5.58 22.64 -11.00
CA SER A 602 5.12 24.04 -10.96
C SER A 602 4.03 24.31 -11.99
N TRP A 603 4.10 23.64 -13.15
CA TRP A 603 3.07 23.68 -14.19
C TRP A 603 1.83 22.89 -13.77
N LEU A 604 1.98 21.64 -13.34
CA LEU A 604 0.85 20.80 -12.93
C LEU A 604 0.09 21.35 -11.71
N ASP A 605 0.82 21.87 -10.71
CA ASP A 605 0.23 22.51 -9.52
C ASP A 605 -0.38 23.90 -9.84
N GLY A 606 -0.33 24.35 -11.10
CA GLY A 606 -0.93 25.59 -11.56
C GLY A 606 -0.20 26.88 -11.16
N THR A 607 0.91 26.77 -10.41
CA THR A 607 1.74 27.91 -10.00
C THR A 607 2.48 28.57 -11.16
N ARG A 608 2.65 27.84 -12.27
CA ARG A 608 3.19 28.31 -13.54
C ARG A 608 2.21 27.94 -14.66
N THR A 609 1.88 28.92 -15.50
CA THR A 609 1.04 28.71 -16.69
C THR A 609 1.88 28.77 -17.95
N ILE A 610 1.49 28.03 -18.99
CA ILE A 610 2.13 28.08 -20.31
C ILE A 610 1.19 28.80 -21.27
N SER A 611 1.68 29.88 -21.89
CA SER A 611 0.88 30.68 -22.81
C SER A 611 0.45 29.85 -24.02
N GLY A 612 -0.85 29.87 -24.33
CA GLY A 612 -1.45 29.17 -25.46
C GLY A 612 -2.04 27.81 -25.10
N ASP A 613 -1.69 27.21 -23.95
CA ASP A 613 -2.37 26.01 -23.46
C ASP A 613 -3.85 26.31 -23.16
N THR A 614 -4.72 25.35 -23.44
CA THR A 614 -6.17 25.41 -23.19
C THR A 614 -6.49 25.23 -21.70
N SER A 615 -5.84 24.27 -21.04
CA SER A 615 -5.93 24.02 -19.60
C SER A 615 -4.77 24.69 -18.87
N THR A 616 -5.08 25.50 -17.85
CA THR A 616 -4.07 26.17 -17.02
C THR A 616 -4.52 26.25 -15.56
N GLY A 617 -3.58 26.44 -14.64
CA GLY A 617 -3.91 26.60 -13.22
C GLY A 617 -4.56 25.34 -12.66
N SER A 618 -5.61 25.53 -11.85
CA SER A 618 -6.36 24.43 -11.24
C SER A 618 -7.14 23.56 -12.24
N ASP A 619 -7.37 24.05 -13.48
CA ASP A 619 -8.10 23.27 -14.50
C ASP A 619 -7.33 22.02 -14.95
N ILE A 620 -6.02 21.96 -14.73
CA ILE A 620 -5.21 20.75 -15.00
C ILE A 620 -5.72 19.58 -14.16
N TYR A 621 -6.22 19.82 -12.95
CA TYR A 621 -6.84 18.83 -12.07
C TYR A 621 -8.37 18.99 -12.00
N TYR A 622 -9.01 19.41 -13.09
CA TYR A 622 -10.47 19.61 -13.16
C TYR A 622 -11.28 18.42 -12.64
N TYR A 623 -10.85 17.19 -12.97
CA TYR A 623 -11.54 15.97 -12.57
C TYR A 623 -11.27 15.53 -11.12
N THR A 624 -10.42 16.27 -10.39
CA THR A 624 -10.04 16.05 -8.99
C THR A 624 -9.27 14.74 -8.71
N VAL A 625 -9.70 13.60 -9.28
CA VAL A 625 -9.10 12.26 -9.09
C VAL A 625 -7.83 12.03 -9.90
N ALA A 626 -7.66 12.74 -11.02
CA ALA A 626 -6.50 12.65 -11.90
C ALA A 626 -6.34 13.96 -12.68
N PRO A 627 -5.13 14.27 -13.17
CA PRO A 627 -4.95 15.39 -14.08
C PRO A 627 -5.52 15.09 -15.48
N ARG A 628 -5.84 16.14 -16.25
CA ARG A 628 -6.18 16.00 -17.67
C ARG A 628 -5.02 15.36 -18.44
N SER A 629 -5.31 14.55 -19.45
CA SER A 629 -4.31 13.87 -20.29
C SER A 629 -3.36 14.84 -20.99
N ASN A 630 -3.89 15.98 -21.44
CA ASN A 630 -3.16 17.03 -22.14
C ASN A 630 -3.68 18.42 -21.74
N THR A 631 -2.88 19.45 -21.99
CA THR A 631 -3.22 20.84 -21.63
C THR A 631 -3.48 21.73 -22.84
N LEU A 632 -3.07 21.35 -24.04
CA LEU A 632 -3.43 22.03 -25.28
C LEU A 632 -4.37 21.15 -26.10
N ALA A 633 -5.53 21.68 -26.45
CA ALA A 633 -6.51 20.99 -27.29
C ALA A 633 -5.93 20.59 -28.65
N ILE A 634 -6.10 19.32 -29.03
CA ILE A 634 -5.49 18.77 -30.25
C ILE A 634 -5.99 19.51 -31.50
N GLU A 635 -7.28 19.82 -31.56
CA GLU A 635 -7.91 20.53 -32.66
C GLU A 635 -7.48 22.00 -32.80
N SER A 636 -6.85 22.58 -31.77
CA SER A 636 -6.43 23.99 -31.78
C SER A 636 -5.27 24.28 -32.76
N THR A 637 -4.55 23.24 -33.21
CA THR A 637 -3.41 23.40 -34.13
C THR A 637 -3.79 23.44 -35.60
N GLY A 638 -5.09 23.30 -35.92
CA GLY A 638 -5.61 23.34 -37.29
C GLY A 638 -5.50 22.02 -38.06
N SER A 639 -6.24 21.96 -39.17
CA SER A 639 -6.31 20.78 -40.05
C SER A 639 -5.14 20.72 -41.05
N PRO A 640 -4.58 19.52 -41.36
CA PRO A 640 -4.92 18.22 -40.77
C PRO A 640 -4.44 18.10 -39.32
N TYR A 641 -5.27 17.50 -38.47
CA TYR A 641 -5.03 17.40 -37.03
C TYR A 641 -4.02 16.30 -36.68
N TRP A 642 -3.31 16.47 -35.57
CA TRP A 642 -2.45 15.41 -34.98
C TRP A 642 -3.31 14.40 -34.20
N TRP A 643 -4.26 13.79 -34.90
CA TRP A 643 -5.27 12.90 -34.34
C TRP A 643 -5.67 11.82 -35.34
N GLN A 644 -5.83 10.59 -34.86
CA GLN A 644 -6.37 9.44 -35.58
C GLN A 644 -7.81 9.21 -35.12
N ASP A 645 -8.73 8.93 -36.05
CA ASP A 645 -10.16 8.72 -35.78
C ASP A 645 -10.56 7.20 -35.84
N PRO A 646 -9.90 6.28 -35.08
CA PRO A 646 -10.34 4.89 -35.05
C PRO A 646 -11.81 4.83 -34.58
N GLY A 647 -12.60 3.95 -35.19
CA GLY A 647 -14.02 3.81 -34.83
C GLY A 647 -14.90 5.04 -35.06
N GLY A 648 -14.42 6.08 -35.77
CA GLY A 648 -15.18 7.30 -36.03
C GLY A 648 -15.11 8.36 -34.92
N ILE A 649 -14.12 8.28 -34.02
CA ILE A 649 -13.91 9.25 -32.93
C ILE A 649 -13.24 10.52 -33.47
N ALA A 650 -14.01 11.35 -34.18
CA ALA A 650 -13.50 12.57 -34.82
C ALA A 650 -13.10 13.64 -33.80
N VAL A 651 -11.90 14.21 -33.92
CA VAL A 651 -11.42 15.32 -33.04
C VAL A 651 -12.28 16.60 -33.13
N THR A 652 -13.04 16.77 -34.21
CA THR A 652 -13.99 17.87 -34.37
C THR A 652 -15.37 17.57 -33.78
N ALA A 653 -15.56 16.37 -33.22
CA ALA A 653 -16.78 15.90 -32.61
C ALA A 653 -16.49 15.20 -31.26
N SER A 654 -16.76 13.89 -31.15
CA SER A 654 -16.62 13.11 -29.92
C SER A 654 -15.18 12.96 -29.42
N GLY A 655 -14.18 13.23 -30.27
CA GLY A 655 -12.76 13.29 -29.93
C GLY A 655 -12.24 14.67 -29.51
N GLY A 656 -13.10 15.69 -29.49
CA GLY A 656 -12.72 17.07 -29.18
C GLY A 656 -12.33 17.31 -27.73
N TRP A 657 -11.80 18.49 -27.44
CA TRP A 657 -11.37 18.88 -26.10
C TRP A 657 -12.49 18.71 -25.07
N ASP A 658 -12.17 18.02 -23.97
CA ASP A 658 -13.08 17.69 -22.88
C ASP A 658 -14.26 16.78 -23.29
N GLN A 659 -14.24 16.25 -24.53
CA GLN A 659 -15.20 15.25 -25.03
C GLN A 659 -14.62 13.82 -25.02
N HIS A 660 -13.29 13.70 -24.90
CA HIS A 660 -12.56 12.43 -24.94
C HIS A 660 -11.45 12.34 -23.89
N LEU A 661 -11.26 11.15 -23.33
CA LEU A 661 -10.23 10.81 -22.34
C LEU A 661 -8.80 11.11 -22.82
N GLU A 662 -8.54 11.02 -24.13
CA GLU A 662 -7.24 11.37 -24.74
C GLU A 662 -7.08 12.85 -25.12
N ASN A 663 -8.16 13.65 -25.07
CA ASN A 663 -8.13 15.08 -25.42
C ASN A 663 -8.91 15.92 -24.40
N GLY A 664 -8.21 16.36 -23.34
CA GLY A 664 -8.76 17.15 -22.25
C GLY A 664 -9.47 16.34 -21.17
N GLY A 665 -9.80 15.07 -21.41
CA GLY A 665 -10.26 14.12 -20.38
C GLY A 665 -9.11 13.51 -19.56
N PHE A 666 -9.31 12.33 -18.97
CA PHE A 666 -8.25 11.58 -18.28
C PHE A 666 -8.47 10.06 -18.34
N ILE A 667 -7.39 9.28 -18.13
CA ILE A 667 -7.46 7.84 -17.83
C ILE A 667 -6.88 7.63 -16.43
N PHE A 668 -7.57 6.88 -15.57
CA PHE A 668 -7.31 6.90 -14.13
C PHE A 668 -5.90 6.43 -13.74
N TYR A 669 -5.32 5.51 -14.51
CA TYR A 669 -3.98 5.00 -14.24
C TYR A 669 -2.89 6.09 -14.26
N THR A 670 -3.12 7.22 -14.94
CA THR A 670 -2.12 8.30 -14.99
C THR A 670 -1.88 8.92 -13.61
N GLU A 671 -2.87 8.85 -12.70
CA GLU A 671 -2.73 9.28 -11.31
C GLU A 671 -1.75 8.39 -10.53
N PHE A 672 -1.62 7.10 -10.87
CA PHE A 672 -0.61 6.24 -10.26
C PHE A 672 0.79 6.82 -10.47
N TYR A 673 1.10 7.24 -11.70
CA TYR A 673 2.39 7.82 -12.03
C TYR A 673 2.55 9.23 -11.47
N ASP A 674 1.49 10.03 -11.36
CA ASP A 674 1.52 11.31 -10.64
C ASP A 674 1.88 11.11 -9.16
N ILE A 675 1.20 10.17 -8.47
CA ILE A 675 1.47 9.85 -7.06
C ILE A 675 2.93 9.37 -6.86
N LEU A 676 3.42 8.48 -7.71
CA LEU A 676 4.80 7.98 -7.65
C LEU A 676 5.81 9.12 -7.85
N ALA A 677 5.60 9.96 -8.87
CA ALA A 677 6.47 11.10 -9.15
C ALA A 677 6.44 12.13 -8.01
N ARG A 678 5.26 12.42 -7.44
CA ARG A 678 5.13 13.32 -6.28
C ARG A 678 5.87 12.76 -5.07
N ALA A 679 5.73 11.47 -4.77
CA ALA A 679 6.43 10.85 -3.65
C ALA A 679 7.97 11.00 -3.80
N GLN A 680 8.47 10.82 -5.03
CA GLN A 680 9.88 10.88 -5.34
C GLN A 680 10.46 12.31 -5.32
N TYR A 681 9.72 13.32 -5.80
CA TYR A 681 10.29 14.65 -6.05
C TYR A 681 9.69 15.77 -5.18
N LYS A 682 8.47 15.59 -4.66
CA LYS A 682 7.76 16.56 -3.82
C LYS A 682 7.66 16.09 -2.36
N GLY A 683 8.04 14.84 -2.08
CA GLY A 683 7.95 14.21 -0.77
C GLY A 683 6.62 13.48 -0.55
N ILE A 684 6.62 12.53 0.37
CA ILE A 684 5.46 11.66 0.58
C ILE A 684 4.21 12.41 1.04
N ASP A 685 4.32 13.48 1.82
CA ASP A 685 3.17 14.28 2.25
C ASP A 685 2.36 14.81 1.07
N ASN A 686 3.05 15.21 -0.01
CA ASN A 686 2.39 15.69 -1.22
C ASN A 686 1.66 14.55 -1.96
N ALA A 687 2.29 13.38 -2.07
CA ALA A 687 1.67 12.19 -2.67
C ALA A 687 0.49 11.67 -1.84
N TYR A 688 0.62 11.62 -0.52
CA TYR A 688 -0.43 11.17 0.38
C TYR A 688 -1.63 12.13 0.39
N ALA A 689 -1.41 13.44 0.23
CA ALA A 689 -2.50 14.39 0.02
C ALA A 689 -3.33 14.10 -1.25
N ARG A 690 -2.66 13.70 -2.34
CA ARG A 690 -3.33 13.21 -3.56
C ARG A 690 -4.12 11.92 -3.29
N MET A 691 -3.51 10.93 -2.64
CA MET A 691 -4.22 9.69 -2.26
C MET A 691 -5.48 9.97 -1.42
N LYS A 692 -5.41 10.86 -0.43
CA LYS A 692 -6.58 11.26 0.37
C LYS A 692 -7.67 11.92 -0.47
N THR A 693 -7.29 12.74 -1.45
CA THR A 693 -8.23 13.35 -2.39
C THR A 693 -8.95 12.28 -3.21
N VAL A 694 -8.20 11.33 -3.78
CA VAL A 694 -8.76 10.20 -4.54
C VAL A 694 -9.67 9.32 -3.66
N ALA A 695 -9.26 9.00 -2.44
CA ALA A 695 -10.07 8.22 -1.50
C ALA A 695 -11.38 8.92 -1.12
N SER A 696 -11.35 10.25 -0.99
CA SER A 696 -12.54 11.06 -0.68
C SER A 696 -13.51 11.08 -1.87
N GLU A 697 -12.98 11.20 -3.09
CA GLU A 697 -13.78 11.12 -4.31
C GLU A 697 -14.38 9.74 -4.54
N TYR A 698 -13.65 8.68 -4.19
CA TYR A 698 -14.16 7.31 -4.19
C TYR A 698 -15.34 7.14 -3.21
N ALA A 699 -15.34 7.82 -2.08
CA ALA A 699 -16.43 7.73 -1.10
C ALA A 699 -17.77 8.29 -1.63
N ILE A 700 -17.77 9.10 -2.69
CA ILE A 700 -18.97 9.73 -3.24
C ILE A 700 -19.82 8.71 -4.02
N ASP A 701 -19.19 7.97 -4.93
CA ASP A 701 -19.88 7.08 -5.89
C ASP A 701 -19.05 5.84 -6.30
N GLU A 702 -18.00 5.54 -5.53
CA GLU A 702 -17.04 4.46 -5.80
C GLU A 702 -16.35 4.58 -7.17
N LEU A 703 -16.24 5.82 -7.66
CA LEU A 703 -15.73 6.20 -8.97
C LEU A 703 -16.46 5.50 -10.14
N ARG A 704 -17.76 5.21 -9.97
CA ARG A 704 -18.60 4.63 -11.03
C ARG A 704 -19.24 5.66 -11.95
N ARG A 705 -19.03 6.95 -11.69
CA ARG A 705 -19.44 8.01 -12.61
C ARG A 705 -18.77 7.81 -13.96
N ASP A 706 -19.56 7.82 -15.02
CA ASP A 706 -19.08 7.76 -16.40
C ASP A 706 -19.94 8.69 -17.28
N PRO A 707 -19.65 10.00 -17.26
CA PRO A 707 -20.52 11.00 -17.88
C PRO A 707 -20.43 10.96 -19.41
N ASN A 708 -21.59 10.97 -20.06
CA ASN A 708 -21.67 11.17 -21.51
C ASN A 708 -21.04 12.51 -21.92
N ASN A 709 -20.33 12.50 -23.05
CA ASN A 709 -19.91 13.70 -23.76
C ASN A 709 -21.07 14.36 -24.49
N GLY A 710 -20.82 15.50 -25.13
CA GLY A 710 -21.81 16.26 -25.90
C GLY A 710 -22.40 15.53 -27.11
N TYR A 711 -21.88 14.34 -27.42
CA TYR A 711 -22.32 13.46 -28.51
C TYR A 711 -22.97 12.16 -28.00
N GLY A 712 -23.21 12.04 -26.69
CA GLY A 712 -23.92 10.92 -26.09
C GLY A 712 -23.07 9.68 -25.79
N ALA A 713 -21.75 9.77 -25.91
CA ALA A 713 -20.82 8.67 -25.61
C ALA A 713 -20.09 8.89 -24.28
N ALA A 714 -19.97 7.84 -23.47
CA ALA A 714 -19.29 7.87 -22.18
C ALA A 714 -17.77 7.69 -22.36
N TRP A 715 -17.12 8.70 -22.95
CA TRP A 715 -15.69 8.65 -23.34
C TRP A 715 -14.86 9.78 -22.75
N ARG A 716 -15.41 10.59 -21.85
CA ARG A 716 -14.68 11.72 -21.27
C ARG A 716 -13.60 11.27 -20.29
N ILE A 717 -13.79 10.13 -19.66
CA ILE A 717 -12.91 9.62 -18.61
C ILE A 717 -12.74 8.11 -18.79
N GLY A 718 -11.58 7.58 -18.43
CA GLY A 718 -11.30 6.14 -18.43
C GLY A 718 -11.06 5.63 -17.01
N VAL A 719 -12.12 5.15 -16.33
CA VAL A 719 -12.03 4.60 -14.96
C VAL A 719 -12.58 3.17 -14.89
N THR A 720 -13.76 2.94 -15.46
CA THR A 720 -14.50 1.67 -15.44
C THR A 720 -14.61 1.04 -16.83
N GLY A 721 -14.97 -0.24 -16.91
CA GLY A 721 -15.11 -0.95 -18.18
C GLY A 721 -13.77 -1.47 -18.67
N GLU A 722 -13.28 -0.98 -19.80
CA GLU A 722 -12.12 -1.57 -20.49
C GLU A 722 -10.75 -1.24 -19.90
N PHE A 723 -10.70 -0.54 -18.77
CA PHE A 723 -9.48 -0.01 -18.13
C PHE A 723 -9.02 -0.85 -16.91
N PRO A 724 -8.50 -2.07 -17.07
CA PRO A 724 -7.98 -2.89 -15.96
C PRO A 724 -6.87 -2.19 -15.15
N GLU A 725 -6.14 -1.26 -15.77
CA GLU A 725 -5.04 -0.48 -15.19
C GLU A 725 -5.48 0.53 -14.13
N SER A 726 -6.78 0.82 -13.99
CA SER A 726 -7.33 1.58 -12.85
C SER A 726 -6.89 1.01 -11.51
N GLY A 727 -6.64 -0.30 -11.44
CA GLY A 727 -6.10 -0.97 -10.26
C GLY A 727 -4.67 -0.61 -9.87
N LEU A 728 -3.93 0.12 -10.71
CA LEU A 728 -2.61 0.65 -10.35
C LEU A 728 -2.71 1.72 -9.26
N VAL A 729 -3.74 2.59 -9.32
CA VAL A 729 -3.89 3.71 -8.37
C VAL A 729 -3.90 3.23 -6.92
N PRO A 730 -4.75 2.26 -6.49
CA PRO A 730 -4.68 1.74 -5.13
C PRO A 730 -3.35 1.04 -4.81
N ALA A 731 -2.67 0.44 -5.80
CA ALA A 731 -1.36 -0.15 -5.60
C ALA A 731 -0.25 0.90 -5.33
N ALA A 732 -0.47 2.19 -5.57
CA ALA A 732 0.50 3.23 -5.26
C ALA A 732 0.91 3.26 -3.78
N PHE A 733 0.02 2.86 -2.86
CA PHE A 733 0.33 2.77 -1.43
C PHE A 733 1.50 1.82 -1.13
N LEU A 734 1.53 0.66 -1.80
CA LEU A 734 2.64 -0.29 -1.72
C LEU A 734 3.98 0.38 -2.10
N TYR A 735 4.00 1.04 -3.25
CA TYR A 735 5.23 1.55 -3.86
C TYR A 735 5.73 2.87 -3.25
N THR A 736 4.86 3.62 -2.58
CA THR A 736 5.21 4.95 -2.05
C THR A 736 5.25 4.97 -0.53
N VAL A 737 4.11 4.86 0.15
CA VAL A 737 3.99 4.92 1.61
C VAL A 737 4.74 3.76 2.27
N ALA A 738 4.43 2.52 1.85
CA ALA A 738 5.13 1.34 2.34
C ALA A 738 6.54 1.21 1.73
N GLY A 739 6.74 1.76 0.53
CA GLY A 739 8.02 1.76 -0.18
C GLY A 739 8.52 0.36 -0.54
N ILE A 740 7.61 -0.57 -0.84
CA ILE A 740 7.93 -1.96 -1.11
C ILE A 740 7.98 -2.19 -2.63
N ASP A 741 9.08 -2.75 -3.13
CA ASP A 741 9.21 -3.25 -4.50
C ASP A 741 10.11 -4.50 -4.54
N ALA A 742 10.28 -5.13 -5.70
CA ALA A 742 11.22 -6.24 -5.88
C ALA A 742 12.25 -5.93 -6.98
N SER A 743 13.44 -6.49 -6.83
CA SER A 743 14.50 -6.45 -7.84
C SER A 743 15.21 -7.80 -7.92
N LYS A 744 16.20 -7.92 -8.81
CA LYS A 744 17.10 -9.08 -8.85
C LYS A 744 17.71 -9.46 -7.50
N ASP A 745 17.92 -8.47 -6.62
CA ASP A 745 18.66 -8.63 -5.36
C ASP A 745 17.77 -9.03 -4.19
N GLY A 746 16.45 -8.90 -4.32
CA GLY A 746 15.51 -9.24 -3.26
C GLY A 746 14.31 -8.31 -3.18
N LEU A 747 13.56 -8.43 -2.09
CA LEU A 747 12.45 -7.54 -1.77
C LEU A 747 13.01 -6.23 -1.18
N THR A 748 12.79 -5.12 -1.85
CA THR A 748 13.16 -3.78 -1.38
C THR A 748 12.07 -3.23 -0.48
N ILE A 749 12.45 -2.67 0.66
CA ILE A 749 11.53 -2.05 1.63
C ILE A 749 12.15 -0.73 2.06
N ALA A 750 11.66 0.38 1.53
CA ALA A 750 12.17 1.72 1.79
C ALA A 750 11.04 2.60 2.34
N PRO A 751 10.72 2.48 3.65
CA PRO A 751 9.61 3.19 4.26
C PRO A 751 9.63 4.69 3.95
N ASN A 752 8.46 5.26 3.71
CA ASN A 752 8.29 6.69 3.50
C ASN A 752 6.98 7.13 4.16
N ILE A 753 7.01 7.27 5.49
CA ILE A 753 5.80 7.49 6.29
C ILE A 753 5.40 8.98 6.23
N PRO A 754 4.16 9.32 5.81
CA PRO A 754 3.64 10.70 5.83
C PRO A 754 3.55 11.29 7.24
N THR A 755 3.68 12.60 7.33
CA THR A 755 3.41 13.37 8.54
C THR A 755 1.99 13.08 9.06
N GLY A 756 1.89 12.71 10.33
CA GLY A 756 0.62 12.37 10.99
C GLY A 756 0.22 10.90 10.87
N MET A 757 0.99 10.09 10.15
CA MET A 757 0.96 8.63 10.18
C MET A 757 2.18 8.14 10.96
N THR A 758 2.04 7.06 11.72
CA THR A 758 3.18 6.44 12.40
C THR A 758 3.52 5.07 11.82
N THR A 759 2.53 4.37 11.25
CA THR A 759 2.79 3.13 10.49
C THR A 759 1.96 2.97 9.25
N ALA A 760 2.55 2.24 8.32
CA ALA A 760 1.83 1.59 7.23
C ALA A 760 2.14 0.10 7.22
N THR A 761 1.18 -0.68 6.77
CA THR A 761 1.28 -2.13 6.66
C THR A 761 0.75 -2.59 5.32
N VAL A 762 1.45 -3.57 4.74
CA VAL A 762 0.97 -4.38 3.62
C VAL A 762 0.84 -5.83 4.08
N ASN A 763 -0.40 -6.33 4.20
CA ASN A 763 -0.71 -7.70 4.53
C ASN A 763 -2.08 -8.14 3.96
N PRO A 764 -2.16 -9.22 3.18
CA PRO A 764 -1.05 -10.07 2.76
C PRO A 764 -0.26 -9.48 1.60
N LEU A 765 1.05 -9.76 1.60
CA LEU A 765 1.96 -9.57 0.49
C LEU A 765 2.52 -10.93 0.07
N SER A 766 2.44 -11.27 -1.21
CA SER A 766 3.07 -12.43 -1.80
C SER A 766 4.42 -12.06 -2.43
N TYR A 767 5.46 -12.80 -2.11
CA TYR A 767 6.76 -12.70 -2.78
C TYR A 767 7.39 -14.10 -2.88
N ARG A 768 7.75 -14.50 -4.09
CA ARG A 768 8.37 -15.81 -4.40
C ARG A 768 7.63 -17.00 -3.80
N GLY A 769 6.30 -17.03 -4.00
CA GLY A 769 5.43 -18.09 -3.50
C GLY A 769 5.23 -18.12 -1.97
N ARG A 770 5.60 -17.04 -1.26
CA ARG A 770 5.44 -16.89 0.19
C ARG A 770 4.60 -15.69 0.53
N GLU A 771 3.78 -15.83 1.56
CA GLU A 771 3.03 -14.73 2.15
C GLU A 771 3.82 -14.04 3.27
N TYR A 772 3.68 -12.73 3.31
CA TYR A 772 4.31 -11.82 4.24
C TYR A 772 3.27 -10.81 4.75
N ALA A 773 3.44 -10.42 6.01
CA ALA A 773 2.94 -9.16 6.53
C ALA A 773 4.15 -8.25 6.72
N ILE A 774 4.15 -7.09 6.07
CA ILE A 774 5.23 -6.11 6.19
C ILE A 774 4.65 -4.85 6.79
N GLN A 775 5.16 -4.46 7.96
CA GLN A 775 4.82 -3.22 8.62
C GLN A 775 6.05 -2.32 8.68
N VAL A 776 5.83 -1.04 8.44
CA VAL A 776 6.89 -0.05 8.29
C VAL A 776 6.63 1.16 9.19
N TRP A 777 7.72 1.71 9.72
CA TRP A 777 7.82 2.95 10.49
C TRP A 777 8.89 3.85 9.84
N ASP A 778 9.07 5.06 10.36
CA ASP A 778 10.18 5.95 10.01
C ASP A 778 11.56 5.38 10.44
N ASP A 779 11.60 4.59 11.52
CA ASP A 779 12.84 4.08 12.11
C ASP A 779 12.99 2.55 12.13
N ARG A 780 11.96 1.83 11.65
CA ARG A 780 11.85 0.37 11.80
C ARG A 780 11.09 -0.28 10.64
N VAL A 781 11.45 -1.53 10.36
CA VAL A 781 10.70 -2.44 9.50
C VAL A 781 10.46 -3.76 10.23
N GLU A 782 9.23 -4.27 10.15
CA GLU A 782 8.87 -5.60 10.62
C GLU A 782 8.34 -6.47 9.47
N ILE A 783 8.88 -7.67 9.37
CA ILE A 783 8.55 -8.63 8.32
C ILE A 783 8.14 -9.92 9.00
N THR A 784 6.87 -10.29 8.86
CA THR A 784 6.31 -11.52 9.44
C THR A 784 5.92 -12.47 8.32
N THR A 785 6.23 -13.75 8.47
CA THR A 785 5.80 -14.79 7.52
C THR A 785 5.24 -16.01 8.27
N PRO A 786 4.03 -16.50 7.90
CA PRO A 786 3.37 -17.60 8.59
C PRO A 786 3.87 -19.00 8.19
N ASN A 787 4.47 -19.17 6.99
CA ASN A 787 4.79 -20.49 6.41
C ASN A 787 6.30 -20.79 6.28
N SER A 788 6.67 -22.02 6.65
CA SER A 788 8.02 -22.57 6.79
C SER A 788 8.55 -23.28 5.54
N GLY A 789 9.77 -22.95 5.12
CA GLY A 789 10.57 -23.76 4.20
C GLY A 789 12.03 -23.29 4.20
N THR A 790 12.95 -23.98 3.52
CA THR A 790 14.39 -23.68 3.57
C THR A 790 14.94 -22.64 2.56
N PRO A 791 14.18 -21.80 1.82
CA PRO A 791 14.81 -20.81 0.97
C PRO A 791 15.31 -19.63 1.81
N THR A 792 16.51 -19.20 1.46
CA THR A 792 17.09 -17.94 1.88
C THR A 792 16.38 -16.80 1.16
N VAL A 793 15.92 -15.80 1.92
CA VAL A 793 15.28 -14.59 1.38
C VAL A 793 16.15 -13.38 1.70
N THR A 794 16.32 -12.50 0.72
CA THR A 794 17.03 -11.23 0.87
C THR A 794 16.04 -10.08 0.86
N TYR A 795 16.17 -9.21 1.87
CA TYR A 795 15.49 -7.94 1.99
C TYR A 795 16.50 -6.81 1.85
N LEU A 796 16.10 -5.74 1.18
CA LEU A 796 16.89 -4.55 0.94
C LEU A 796 16.18 -3.39 1.64
N VAL A 797 16.53 -3.14 2.90
CA VAL A 797 15.88 -2.09 3.71
C VAL A 797 16.54 -0.75 3.43
N GLY A 798 15.79 0.19 2.86
CA GLY A 798 16.27 1.51 2.43
C GLY A 798 15.72 2.66 3.26
N ASN A 799 16.04 3.90 2.84
CA ASN A 799 15.70 5.14 3.55
C ASN A 799 16.19 5.19 5.02
N LEU A 800 17.25 4.42 5.32
CA LEU A 800 17.90 4.43 6.62
C LEU A 800 19.01 5.48 6.66
N ALA A 801 19.45 5.86 7.87
CA ALA A 801 20.59 6.75 8.01
C ALA A 801 21.86 6.06 7.48
N ALA A 802 22.57 6.69 6.53
CA ALA A 802 23.78 6.14 5.95
C ALA A 802 24.88 5.88 6.99
N SER A 803 25.71 4.86 6.73
CA SER A 803 26.81 4.44 7.61
C SER A 803 26.41 4.23 9.10
N THR A 804 25.14 3.92 9.37
CA THR A 804 24.62 3.74 10.73
C THR A 804 24.40 2.25 11.01
N THR A 805 24.69 1.83 12.24
CA THR A 805 24.46 0.45 12.69
C THR A 805 23.02 0.27 13.14
N TYR A 806 22.38 -0.76 12.64
CA TYR A 806 21.02 -1.19 12.96
C TYR A 806 21.05 -2.57 13.62
N THR A 807 20.07 -2.82 14.49
CA THR A 807 19.79 -4.11 15.10
C THR A 807 18.80 -4.89 14.24
N ILE A 808 19.08 -6.18 14.05
CA ILE A 808 18.23 -7.13 13.35
C ILE A 808 17.86 -8.24 14.34
N ASP A 809 16.60 -8.26 14.74
CA ASP A 809 16.01 -9.29 15.61
C ASP A 809 15.23 -10.28 14.76
N LYS A 810 15.50 -11.57 14.94
CA LYS A 810 14.78 -12.67 14.29
C LYS A 810 14.12 -13.53 15.36
N LEU A 811 12.80 -13.43 15.45
CA LEU A 811 11.96 -14.22 16.33
C LEU A 811 11.44 -15.45 15.61
N ASN A 812 11.73 -16.64 16.15
CA ASN A 812 10.99 -17.86 15.85
C ASN A 812 9.67 -17.82 16.62
N ILE A 813 8.56 -17.61 15.90
CA ILE A 813 7.24 -17.37 16.51
C ILE A 813 6.78 -18.59 17.29
N ALA A 814 6.98 -19.79 16.75
CA ALA A 814 6.55 -21.04 17.38
C ALA A 814 7.36 -21.36 18.64
N ALA A 815 8.68 -21.14 18.61
CA ALA A 815 9.57 -21.44 19.73
C ALA A 815 9.65 -20.29 20.77
N GLY A 816 9.18 -19.09 20.42
CA GLY A 816 9.32 -17.89 21.25
C GLY A 816 10.78 -17.45 21.45
N THR A 817 11.71 -17.90 20.61
CA THR A 817 13.14 -17.62 20.72
C THR A 817 13.58 -16.53 19.74
N THR A 818 14.34 -15.55 20.23
CA THR A 818 14.87 -14.45 19.42
C THR A 818 16.38 -14.56 19.28
N SER A 819 16.89 -14.45 18.07
CA SER A 819 18.31 -14.19 17.79
C SER A 819 18.50 -12.75 17.34
N THR A 820 19.51 -12.08 17.88
CA THR A 820 19.82 -10.67 17.59
C THR A 820 21.19 -10.55 16.96
N ARG A 821 21.32 -9.74 15.91
CA ARG A 821 22.61 -9.33 15.33
C ARG A 821 22.57 -7.86 14.93
N THR A 822 23.72 -7.27 14.63
CA THR A 822 23.80 -5.91 14.11
C THR A 822 24.35 -5.90 12.69
N ALA A 823 23.98 -4.89 11.91
CA ALA A 823 24.55 -4.64 10.59
C ALA A 823 24.55 -3.15 10.27
N THR A 824 25.51 -2.70 9.47
CA THR A 824 25.68 -1.29 9.12
C THR A 824 25.18 -1.04 7.70
N THR A 825 24.42 0.04 7.50
CA THR A 825 23.95 0.47 6.18
C THR A 825 25.11 0.89 5.29
N ASP A 826 24.95 0.75 3.98
CA ASP A 826 25.87 1.31 3.00
C ASP A 826 25.84 2.85 2.95
N ALA A 827 26.63 3.43 2.05
CA ALA A 827 26.72 4.89 1.85
C ALA A 827 25.40 5.54 1.38
N ASN A 828 24.46 4.74 0.87
CA ASN A 828 23.14 5.20 0.42
C ASN A 828 22.06 4.95 1.47
N GLY A 829 22.40 4.51 2.68
CA GLY A 829 21.41 4.21 3.71
C GLY A 829 20.62 2.93 3.42
N LYS A 830 21.24 1.95 2.75
CA LYS A 830 20.62 0.65 2.45
C LYS A 830 21.24 -0.45 3.29
N LEU A 831 20.39 -1.33 3.81
CA LEU A 831 20.77 -2.50 4.60
C LEU A 831 20.30 -3.79 3.92
N THR A 832 21.24 -4.70 3.64
CA THR A 832 20.92 -6.04 3.11
C THR A 832 20.71 -7.02 4.26
N VAL A 833 19.53 -7.62 4.32
CA VAL A 833 19.14 -8.60 5.34
C VAL A 833 18.82 -9.92 4.64
N THR A 834 19.69 -10.91 4.83
CA THR A 834 19.52 -12.25 4.24
C THR A 834 19.24 -13.26 5.34
N GLU A 835 18.09 -13.94 5.26
CA GLU A 835 17.62 -14.84 6.31
C GLU A 835 17.07 -16.14 5.74
N ALA A 836 17.43 -17.26 6.38
CA ALA A 836 16.78 -18.56 6.15
C ALA A 836 15.48 -18.62 6.97
N LEU A 837 14.34 -18.91 6.33
CA LEU A 837 13.01 -18.84 6.94
C LEU A 837 12.42 -20.23 7.21
N THR A 838 13.12 -21.03 8.02
CA THR A 838 12.76 -22.43 8.30
C THR A 838 11.48 -22.62 9.10
N ASN A 839 11.01 -21.59 9.81
CA ASN A 839 9.81 -21.60 10.64
C ASN A 839 9.02 -20.30 10.44
N ALA A 840 7.80 -20.23 10.98
CA ALA A 840 7.10 -18.95 11.14
C ALA A 840 8.01 -17.95 11.89
N THR A 841 8.29 -16.83 11.24
CA THR A 841 9.37 -15.92 11.65
C THR A 841 8.89 -14.48 11.60
N LYS A 842 9.31 -13.69 12.60
CA LYS A 842 9.25 -12.23 12.56
C LYS A 842 10.67 -11.67 12.53
N ILE A 843 10.99 -10.86 11.53
CA ILE A 843 12.25 -10.12 11.43
C ILE A 843 11.94 -8.66 11.74
N THR A 844 12.73 -8.06 12.63
CA THR A 844 12.64 -6.65 13.00
C THR A 844 13.97 -5.98 12.72
N VAL A 845 13.97 -4.98 11.85
CA VAL A 845 15.14 -4.12 11.57
C VAL A 845 14.88 -2.77 12.21
N ARG A 846 15.69 -2.38 13.20
CA ARG A 846 15.51 -1.15 13.98
C ARG A 846 16.84 -0.51 14.30
N ARG A 847 16.84 0.81 14.51
CA ARG A 847 18.07 1.55 14.87
C ARG A 847 18.69 1.10 16.19
#